data_AF-A0A9D8FZI6-F1
#
_entry.id   AF-A0A9D8FZI6-F1
#
_cell.length_a   1.000
_cell.length_b   1.000
_cell.length_c   1.000
_cell.angle_alpha   90.00
_cell.angle_beta   90.00
_cell.angle_gamma   90.00
#
_symmetry.space_group_name_H-M   'P 1'
#
loop_
_entity.id
_entity.type
_entity.pdbx_description
1 polymer ?
#
loop_
_entity_poly.entity_id
_entity_poly.type
_entity_poly.pdbx_seq_one_letter_code
_entity_poly.pdbx_strand_id
1 'polypeptide(L)'
;WESTADPEAWFAERKTFFRKDCVPIAESLGKPFFAELRGKIAQASEWPHLAAIPSFDEIAARFRQTVDRFDTPLEKIYFLVYLLDLPGMSQLTDGLLWDINRLLRNIHKHVTGERLTAFAGNLMTLLEGLRSEHPGEVLDCLLTLGKELIDTQDTGVTDFFVRKLIELKFTRPGEIRVTSDWQIEVNVNHVKNIRTWLELVEYDPQAMKNLLPALVVNLRLGGIFISDTDLFQKDVTKLLNAEIGPVYKQVKDLARMFPVYFTEIGAEGELRDTTTAIDELSRRRDRLIHFLRKQTHTESNSTHVELARRIIRFWHDGDLEPLRKLVPADVMESIDLKSEWFIPVHEVVKGLCERAGCTPEQLLAMDKPRLDELLSQLPPAAGAEKERVSLLVRTYALLKEKYSFEAEDVIPILKRSRIFTEEDIGTLKGYLERGEEEAALRELFHLMDRLKGMILKPEPSEGWENIYYKRHVAAGIPSMYGEYREPKFEALGLTFRLEKAASRLMGQIVQDINLDYITAKTLRRVYDALALFHEGLELDGIRHPGLESNLKMLKSSFSSASFSLDQYANIFEFIEESVKEIIAEHFLRIYDPALRVIVPQLDEGEAGPSEAQMRETLHKRSEGFFREVLSAAFLIQMLDNFVSDTVRALRSMGDHLPRKLIRDVMAYDADLIISPLCRETRLMDNPIFLGAKAFFLKKLLAAGFPVPNGFVLTTEVFRHRQSIVKHPQINEEIGRFIRQHLGMLEQTTGRTFGDSANPLLLSVRAGTAISMPGAMATFLNVGMNDEIAEGLSRRPGFERVAWDSYRRFLQSWGMARGIERKLFDAVNARRSADSSPMRMKETVREYQGILESHGVRVETDPFRQLRRAILEVMDSWDSDRARAYREHLQIADEWGTAVIVQKMVFGNLSGKSGTGVLFTHDPNESKPGVNISGDFGVSGQGEDVVAGCLDTLPITEHHRRKYHYDSEISLESAFPAIYGKLVEISNRLVEEQRLGPQEVEFTFESEKPEDLYILQTRRMDIRKHDKRFVFSTPHDQMELVGR
;
A
#
# COMPACT_ATOMS: atom_id res chain seq x y z
N TRP A 1 -2.70 2.75 -72.55
CA TRP A 1 -4.06 2.22 -72.72
C TRP A 1 -4.06 0.99 -73.61
N GLU A 2 -3.98 1.09 -74.95
CA GLU A 2 -4.02 -0.10 -75.84
C GLU A 2 -2.95 -1.17 -75.52
N SER A 3 -1.74 -0.75 -75.12
CA SER A 3 -0.64 -1.67 -74.77
C SER A 3 -0.81 -2.37 -73.42
N THR A 4 -1.74 -1.93 -72.59
CA THR A 4 -1.88 -2.37 -71.18
C THR A 4 -3.27 -2.90 -70.87
N ALA A 5 -4.30 -2.43 -71.56
CA ALA A 5 -5.68 -2.87 -71.39
C ALA A 5 -6.02 -3.90 -72.50
N ASP A 6 -5.98 -5.19 -72.15
CA ASP A 6 -6.47 -6.29 -72.99
C ASP A 6 -7.74 -6.90 -72.35
N PRO A 7 -8.87 -6.16 -72.36
CA PRO A 7 -10.10 -6.63 -71.75
C PRO A 7 -10.60 -7.91 -72.44
N GLU A 8 -10.38 -8.09 -73.75
CA GLU A 8 -10.79 -9.30 -74.47
C GLU A 8 -10.13 -10.56 -73.91
N ALA A 9 -8.81 -10.54 -73.69
CA ALA A 9 -8.10 -11.66 -73.06
C ALA A 9 -8.58 -11.88 -71.61
N TRP A 10 -8.73 -10.80 -70.85
CA TRP A 10 -9.14 -10.88 -69.44
C TRP A 10 -10.54 -11.50 -69.26
N PHE A 11 -11.52 -11.10 -70.08
CA PHE A 11 -12.87 -11.68 -70.07
C PHE A 11 -12.87 -13.13 -70.58
N ALA A 12 -12.04 -13.47 -71.57
CA ALA A 12 -11.99 -14.82 -72.13
C ALA A 12 -11.53 -15.87 -71.09
N GLU A 13 -10.57 -15.50 -70.23
CA GLU A 13 -10.09 -16.34 -69.13
C GLU A 13 -11.11 -16.50 -67.99
N ARG A 14 -12.08 -15.58 -67.87
CA ARG A 14 -12.98 -15.44 -66.72
C ARG A 14 -14.46 -15.60 -67.07
N LYS A 15 -14.77 -16.26 -68.20
CA LYS A 15 -16.14 -16.46 -68.70
C LYS A 15 -17.11 -17.07 -67.66
N THR A 16 -16.62 -17.86 -66.72
CA THR A 16 -17.44 -18.49 -65.66
C THR A 16 -17.91 -17.53 -64.57
N PHE A 17 -17.33 -16.33 -64.46
CA PHE A 17 -17.65 -15.34 -63.44
C PHE A 17 -18.74 -14.34 -63.87
N PHE A 18 -19.14 -14.34 -65.15
CA PHE A 18 -20.11 -13.40 -65.71
C PHE A 18 -21.35 -14.14 -66.26
N ARG A 19 -22.54 -13.58 -66.02
CA ARG A 19 -23.83 -14.17 -66.44
C ARG A 19 -24.17 -13.97 -67.91
N LYS A 20 -23.63 -12.91 -68.54
CA LYS A 20 -23.87 -12.53 -69.94
C LYS A 20 -22.59 -12.66 -70.76
N ASP A 21 -22.74 -12.77 -72.08
CA ASP A 21 -21.59 -12.69 -72.98
C ASP A 21 -20.97 -11.27 -72.90
N CYS A 22 -19.77 -11.19 -72.35
CA CYS A 22 -19.04 -9.93 -72.17
C CYS A 22 -18.25 -9.53 -73.42
N VAL A 23 -18.26 -10.30 -74.51
CA VAL A 23 -17.56 -9.95 -75.76
C VAL A 23 -17.92 -8.54 -76.27
N PRO A 24 -19.20 -8.11 -76.33
CA PRO A 24 -19.55 -6.75 -76.76
C PRO A 24 -19.10 -5.64 -75.78
N ILE A 25 -18.85 -5.98 -74.51
CA ILE A 25 -18.31 -5.07 -73.52
C ILE A 25 -16.79 -4.95 -73.72
N ALA A 26 -16.11 -6.09 -73.89
CA ALA A 26 -14.68 -6.16 -74.14
C ALA A 26 -14.29 -5.41 -75.42
N GLU A 27 -14.99 -5.64 -76.52
CA GLU A 27 -14.77 -4.97 -77.80
C GLU A 27 -14.96 -3.45 -77.72
N SER A 28 -15.86 -2.98 -76.84
CA SER A 28 -16.14 -1.55 -76.66
C SER A 28 -15.05 -0.78 -75.89
N LEU A 29 -14.09 -1.51 -75.30
CA LEU A 29 -12.97 -0.98 -74.52
C LEU A 29 -11.60 -1.41 -75.06
N GLY A 30 -11.53 -2.48 -75.85
CA GLY A 30 -10.30 -3.11 -76.30
C GLY A 30 -9.90 -2.76 -77.73
N LYS A 31 -9.44 -3.75 -78.49
CA LYS A 31 -8.81 -3.58 -79.81
C LYS A 31 -9.70 -2.84 -80.81
N PRO A 32 -11.02 -3.11 -80.93
CA PRO A 32 -11.89 -2.36 -81.85
C PRO A 32 -12.01 -0.87 -81.49
N PHE A 33 -12.12 -0.54 -80.20
CA PHE A 33 -12.16 0.85 -79.73
C PHE A 33 -10.87 1.61 -80.04
N PHE A 34 -9.70 1.02 -79.75
CA PHE A 34 -8.42 1.67 -80.05
C PHE A 34 -8.13 1.74 -81.56
N ALA A 35 -8.60 0.77 -82.36
CA ALA A 35 -8.53 0.85 -83.82
C ALA A 35 -9.37 2.02 -84.37
N GLU A 36 -10.58 2.23 -83.85
CA GLU A 36 -11.43 3.38 -84.20
C GLU A 36 -10.76 4.70 -83.81
N LEU A 37 -10.18 4.81 -82.62
CA LEU A 37 -9.47 5.99 -82.16
C LEU A 37 -8.25 6.32 -83.04
N ARG A 38 -7.42 5.32 -83.38
CA ARG A 38 -6.30 5.51 -84.32
C ARG A 38 -6.76 5.99 -85.68
N GLY A 39 -7.90 5.47 -86.16
CA GLY A 39 -8.54 5.94 -87.40
C GLY A 39 -8.93 7.42 -87.33
N LYS A 40 -9.58 7.84 -86.24
CA LYS A 40 -9.94 9.25 -86.00
C LYS A 40 -8.72 10.16 -85.88
N ILE A 41 -7.67 9.72 -85.19
CA ILE A 41 -6.38 10.44 -85.08
C ILE A 41 -5.74 10.62 -86.45
N ALA A 42 -5.71 9.56 -87.28
CA ALA A 42 -5.13 9.64 -88.61
C ALA A 42 -5.91 10.55 -89.58
N GLN A 43 -7.20 10.78 -89.34
CA GLN A 43 -8.08 11.62 -90.16
C GLN A 43 -8.19 13.07 -89.64
N ALA A 44 -7.73 13.36 -88.43
CA ALA A 44 -7.82 14.67 -87.81
C ALA A 44 -6.81 15.65 -88.46
N SER A 45 -7.32 16.55 -89.32
CA SER A 45 -6.53 17.58 -90.02
C SER A 45 -6.76 19.01 -89.50
N GLU A 46 -7.74 19.19 -88.60
CA GLU A 46 -8.11 20.49 -88.02
C GLU A 46 -8.28 20.37 -86.50
N TRP A 47 -8.07 21.48 -85.78
CA TRP A 47 -8.14 21.52 -84.31
C TRP A 47 -9.45 20.96 -83.72
N PRO A 48 -10.66 21.22 -84.28
CA PRO A 48 -11.90 20.64 -83.77
C PRO A 48 -11.94 19.11 -83.82
N HIS A 49 -11.32 18.50 -84.84
CA HIS A 49 -11.24 17.05 -84.98
C HIS A 49 -10.25 16.44 -83.97
N LEU A 50 -9.16 17.15 -83.67
CA LEU A 50 -8.20 16.74 -82.64
C LEU A 50 -8.79 16.88 -81.23
N ALA A 51 -9.53 17.96 -80.98
CA ALA A 51 -10.21 18.21 -79.69
C ALA A 51 -11.36 17.23 -79.40
N ALA A 52 -11.87 16.52 -80.42
CA ALA A 52 -12.89 15.48 -80.27
C ALA A 52 -12.31 14.10 -79.90
N ILE A 53 -10.98 13.96 -79.85
CA ILE A 53 -10.30 12.72 -79.43
C ILE A 53 -10.25 12.71 -77.90
N PRO A 54 -10.72 11.63 -77.25
CA PRO A 54 -10.75 11.57 -75.81
C PRO A 54 -9.34 11.65 -75.22
N SER A 55 -9.21 12.48 -74.20
CA SER A 55 -8.02 12.61 -73.36
C SER A 55 -7.76 11.32 -72.57
N PHE A 56 -6.57 11.24 -71.95
CA PHE A 56 -6.19 10.10 -71.12
C PHE A 56 -7.21 9.84 -69.99
N ASP A 57 -7.67 10.91 -69.35
CA ASP A 57 -8.63 10.84 -68.23
C ASP A 57 -10.05 10.52 -68.71
N GLU A 58 -10.43 10.97 -69.90
CA GLU A 58 -11.72 10.61 -70.52
C GLU A 58 -11.77 9.12 -70.89
N ILE A 59 -10.64 8.54 -71.30
CA ILE A 59 -10.52 7.09 -71.49
C ILE A 59 -10.64 6.38 -70.13
N ALA A 60 -9.96 6.85 -69.09
CA ALA A 60 -10.06 6.29 -67.74
C ALA A 60 -11.51 6.35 -67.20
N ALA A 61 -12.18 7.48 -67.36
CA ALA A 61 -13.57 7.69 -66.98
C ALA A 61 -14.51 6.75 -67.73
N ARG A 62 -14.28 6.52 -69.02
CA ARG A 62 -15.05 5.56 -69.83
C ARG A 62 -14.88 4.11 -69.34
N PHE A 63 -13.66 3.72 -69.00
CA PHE A 63 -13.39 2.40 -68.40
C PHE A 63 -14.17 2.24 -67.09
N ARG A 64 -14.13 3.25 -66.20
CA ARG A 64 -14.89 3.27 -64.94
C ARG A 64 -16.40 3.23 -65.15
N GLN A 65 -16.95 4.01 -66.10
CA GLN A 65 -18.39 4.01 -66.42
C GLN A 65 -18.91 2.67 -66.95
N THR A 66 -18.03 1.82 -67.49
CA THR A 66 -18.43 0.50 -68.01
C THR A 66 -18.90 -0.43 -66.88
N VAL A 67 -18.54 -0.16 -65.62
CA VAL A 67 -19.02 -0.89 -64.44
C VAL A 67 -20.56 -0.93 -64.37
N ASP A 68 -21.25 0.11 -64.86
CA ASP A 68 -22.71 0.18 -64.84
C ASP A 68 -23.39 -0.80 -65.82
N ARG A 69 -22.63 -1.42 -66.73
CA ARG A 69 -23.14 -2.41 -67.69
C ARG A 69 -23.25 -3.83 -67.11
N PHE A 70 -22.72 -4.07 -65.92
CA PHE A 70 -22.84 -5.36 -65.22
C PHE A 70 -24.08 -5.38 -64.34
N ASP A 71 -24.73 -6.55 -64.21
CA ASP A 71 -26.01 -6.66 -63.50
C ASP A 71 -25.82 -6.93 -62.00
N THR A 72 -24.79 -7.69 -61.62
CA THR A 72 -24.59 -8.11 -60.23
C THR A 72 -23.47 -7.33 -59.53
N PRO A 73 -23.57 -7.09 -58.20
CA PRO A 73 -22.50 -6.45 -57.44
C PRO A 73 -21.17 -7.20 -57.54
N LEU A 74 -21.21 -8.53 -57.56
CA LEU A 74 -20.01 -9.36 -57.64
C LEU A 74 -19.28 -9.19 -58.99
N GLU A 75 -19.99 -9.17 -60.11
CA GLU A 75 -19.41 -8.91 -61.44
C GLU A 75 -18.80 -7.50 -61.51
N LYS A 76 -19.49 -6.51 -60.93
CA LYS A 76 -18.98 -5.13 -60.83
C LYS A 76 -17.69 -5.07 -60.03
N ILE A 77 -17.61 -5.76 -58.88
CA ILE A 77 -16.39 -5.80 -58.06
C ILE A 77 -15.25 -6.48 -58.83
N TYR A 78 -15.47 -7.63 -59.46
CA TYR A 78 -14.40 -8.28 -60.24
C TYR A 78 -13.87 -7.40 -61.38
N PHE A 79 -14.75 -6.66 -62.05
CA PHE A 79 -14.33 -5.72 -63.07
C PHE A 79 -13.59 -4.51 -62.48
N LEU A 80 -14.03 -3.96 -61.35
CA LEU A 80 -13.32 -2.88 -60.64
C LEU A 80 -11.93 -3.33 -60.18
N VAL A 81 -11.78 -4.58 -59.72
CA VAL A 81 -10.46 -5.15 -59.39
C VAL A 81 -9.56 -5.21 -60.62
N TYR A 82 -10.08 -5.60 -61.78
CA TYR A 82 -9.32 -5.51 -63.03
C TYR A 82 -8.92 -4.08 -63.38
N LEU A 83 -9.80 -3.11 -63.16
CA LEU A 83 -9.47 -1.70 -63.41
C LEU A 83 -8.35 -1.21 -62.48
N LEU A 84 -8.31 -1.67 -61.23
CA LEU A 84 -7.23 -1.33 -60.28
C LEU A 84 -5.85 -1.81 -60.76
N ASP A 85 -5.79 -2.94 -61.47
CA ASP A 85 -4.54 -3.49 -62.00
C ASP A 85 -4.02 -2.74 -63.25
N LEU A 86 -4.83 -1.84 -63.84
CA LEU A 86 -4.43 -1.11 -65.04
C LEU A 86 -3.62 0.15 -64.67
N PRO A 87 -2.39 0.32 -65.20
CA PRO A 87 -1.57 1.51 -64.93
C PRO A 87 -2.26 2.84 -65.29
N GLY A 88 -3.16 2.80 -66.27
CA GLY A 88 -3.94 3.97 -66.68
C GLY A 88 -4.99 4.44 -65.68
N MET A 89 -5.32 3.62 -64.66
CA MET A 89 -6.29 3.95 -63.63
C MET A 89 -5.67 4.53 -62.35
N SER A 90 -4.34 4.71 -62.31
CA SER A 90 -3.60 5.17 -61.12
C SER A 90 -4.14 6.46 -60.48
N GLN A 91 -4.66 7.41 -61.26
CA GLN A 91 -5.26 8.65 -60.74
C GLN A 91 -6.69 8.48 -60.20
N LEU A 92 -7.35 7.35 -60.49
CA LEU A 92 -8.71 7.05 -60.08
C LEU A 92 -8.78 5.97 -59.00
N THR A 93 -7.65 5.48 -58.49
CA THR A 93 -7.58 4.36 -57.53
C THR A 93 -8.47 4.59 -56.30
N ASP A 94 -8.43 5.76 -55.66
CA ASP A 94 -9.31 6.10 -54.53
C ASP A 94 -10.79 6.03 -54.92
N GLY A 95 -11.12 6.53 -56.12
CA GLY A 95 -12.47 6.48 -56.67
C GLY A 95 -12.95 5.05 -56.93
N LEU A 96 -12.06 4.18 -57.41
CA LEU A 96 -12.35 2.76 -57.65
C LEU A 96 -12.50 1.99 -56.33
N LEU A 97 -11.65 2.25 -55.34
CA LEU A 97 -11.78 1.68 -53.99
C LEU A 97 -13.08 2.13 -53.32
N TRP A 98 -13.48 3.39 -53.50
CA TRP A 98 -14.77 3.89 -53.03
C TRP A 98 -15.95 3.17 -53.72
N ASP A 99 -15.87 2.92 -55.03
CA ASP A 99 -16.89 2.16 -55.76
C ASP A 99 -16.97 0.71 -55.28
N ILE A 100 -15.82 0.07 -55.04
CA ILE A 100 -15.74 -1.27 -54.45
C ILE A 100 -16.40 -1.25 -53.06
N ASN A 101 -16.00 -0.33 -52.18
CA ASN A 101 -16.56 -0.20 -50.83
C ASN A 101 -18.09 -0.07 -50.85
N ARG A 102 -18.63 0.73 -51.78
CA ARG A 102 -20.09 0.87 -51.95
C ARG A 102 -20.76 -0.43 -52.36
N LEU A 103 -20.12 -1.22 -53.23
CA LEU A 103 -20.65 -2.50 -53.73
C LEU A 103 -20.47 -3.66 -52.76
N LEU A 104 -19.54 -3.57 -51.81
CA LEU A 104 -19.40 -4.56 -50.73
C LEU A 104 -20.64 -4.58 -49.83
N ARG A 105 -21.37 -3.48 -49.73
CA ARG A 105 -22.61 -3.41 -48.95
C ARG A 105 -23.63 -4.43 -49.48
N ASN A 106 -24.19 -5.22 -48.59
CA ASN A 106 -25.07 -6.36 -48.85
C ASN A 106 -24.45 -7.51 -49.66
N ILE A 107 -23.12 -7.65 -49.73
CA ILE A 107 -22.48 -8.71 -50.55
C ILE A 107 -22.85 -10.12 -50.07
N HIS A 108 -23.07 -10.30 -48.77
CA HIS A 108 -23.49 -11.58 -48.17
C HIS A 108 -24.85 -12.07 -48.70
N LYS A 109 -25.72 -11.18 -49.19
CA LYS A 109 -27.01 -11.54 -49.80
C LYS A 109 -26.84 -12.16 -51.20
N HIS A 110 -25.67 -11.99 -51.82
CA HIS A 110 -25.38 -12.42 -53.18
C HIS A 110 -24.40 -13.60 -53.24
N VAL A 111 -23.56 -13.78 -52.22
CA VAL A 111 -22.57 -14.87 -52.13
C VAL A 111 -22.55 -15.41 -50.71
N THR A 112 -22.66 -16.73 -50.54
CA THR A 112 -22.71 -17.40 -49.23
C THR A 112 -21.77 -18.60 -49.15
N GLY A 113 -21.44 -19.03 -47.93
CA GLY A 113 -20.61 -20.21 -47.65
C GLY A 113 -19.15 -20.06 -48.11
N GLU A 114 -18.51 -21.17 -48.49
CA GLU A 114 -17.09 -21.21 -48.88
C GLU A 114 -16.71 -20.22 -50.00
N ARG A 115 -17.65 -19.90 -50.89
CA ARG A 115 -17.43 -18.91 -51.96
C ARG A 115 -17.25 -17.50 -51.41
N LEU A 116 -17.92 -17.17 -50.30
CA LEU A 116 -17.77 -15.88 -49.63
C LEU A 116 -16.41 -15.80 -48.93
N THR A 117 -15.96 -16.88 -48.27
CA THR A 117 -14.62 -16.95 -47.67
C THR A 117 -13.52 -16.79 -48.72
N ALA A 118 -13.62 -17.49 -49.84
CA ALA A 118 -12.66 -17.38 -50.94
C ALA A 118 -12.64 -15.97 -51.55
N PHE A 119 -13.83 -15.37 -51.77
CA PHE A 119 -13.95 -13.99 -52.23
C PHE A 119 -13.31 -13.00 -51.25
N ALA A 120 -13.63 -13.09 -49.96
CA ALA A 120 -13.07 -12.22 -48.92
C ALA A 120 -11.54 -12.36 -48.86
N GLY A 121 -11.01 -13.59 -48.91
CA GLY A 121 -9.57 -13.83 -48.91
C GLY A 121 -8.85 -13.20 -50.11
N ASN A 122 -9.41 -13.35 -51.32
CA ASN A 122 -8.85 -12.73 -52.52
C ASN A 122 -8.89 -11.20 -52.45
N LEU A 123 -10.01 -10.64 -51.99
CA LEU A 123 -10.16 -9.19 -51.84
C LEU A 123 -9.19 -8.63 -50.79
N MET A 124 -9.03 -9.28 -49.64
CA MET A 124 -8.09 -8.85 -48.60
C MET A 124 -6.65 -8.89 -49.08
N THR A 125 -6.28 -9.87 -49.92
CA THR A 125 -4.94 -9.95 -50.54
C THR A 125 -4.70 -8.78 -51.50
N LEU A 126 -5.71 -8.40 -52.30
CA LEU A 126 -5.64 -7.22 -53.15
C LEU A 126 -5.49 -5.94 -52.33
N LEU A 127 -6.33 -5.79 -51.29
CA LEU A 127 -6.31 -4.62 -50.41
C LEU A 127 -4.97 -4.49 -49.67
N GLU A 128 -4.30 -5.61 -49.35
CA GLU A 128 -2.95 -5.60 -48.77
C GLU A 128 -1.94 -4.92 -49.70
N GLY A 129 -1.96 -5.26 -50.99
CA GLY A 129 -1.05 -4.69 -51.99
C GLY A 129 -1.23 -3.18 -52.20
N LEU A 130 -2.44 -2.66 -51.98
CA LEU A 130 -2.77 -1.23 -52.16
C LEU A 130 -2.56 -0.40 -50.89
N ARG A 131 -2.28 -1.03 -49.76
CA ARG A 131 -2.35 -0.38 -48.45
C ARG A 131 -1.27 0.65 -48.20
N SER A 132 -0.10 0.53 -48.82
CA SER A 132 1.00 1.50 -48.65
C SER A 132 0.67 2.84 -49.31
N GLU A 133 -0.07 2.82 -50.40
CA GLU A 133 -0.40 4.00 -51.21
C GLU A 133 -1.78 4.57 -50.84
N HIS A 134 -2.76 3.69 -50.55
CA HIS A 134 -4.16 4.05 -50.29
C HIS A 134 -4.68 3.47 -48.95
N PRO A 135 -4.00 3.74 -47.82
CA PRO A 135 -4.34 3.12 -46.52
C PRO A 135 -5.75 3.49 -46.04
N GLY A 136 -6.21 4.72 -46.30
CA GLY A 136 -7.50 5.20 -45.80
C GLY A 136 -8.67 4.45 -46.42
N GLU A 137 -8.69 4.35 -47.74
CA GLU A 137 -9.74 3.73 -48.54
C GLU A 137 -9.77 2.21 -48.33
N VAL A 138 -8.58 1.60 -48.13
CA VAL A 138 -8.45 0.19 -47.77
C VAL A 138 -9.13 -0.10 -46.42
N LEU A 139 -8.92 0.75 -45.40
CA LEU A 139 -9.57 0.58 -44.09
C LEU A 139 -11.09 0.68 -44.19
N ASP A 140 -11.62 1.57 -45.03
CA ASP A 140 -13.07 1.68 -45.25
C ASP A 140 -13.64 0.42 -45.90
N CYS A 141 -12.91 -0.16 -46.87
CA CYS A 141 -13.29 -1.44 -47.48
C CYS A 141 -13.28 -2.59 -46.48
N LEU A 142 -12.25 -2.68 -45.63
CA LEU A 142 -12.13 -3.71 -44.59
C LEU A 142 -13.24 -3.58 -43.54
N LEU A 143 -13.60 -2.36 -43.14
CA LEU A 143 -14.72 -2.10 -42.23
C LEU A 143 -16.04 -2.61 -42.81
N THR A 144 -16.36 -2.20 -44.04
CA THR A 144 -17.60 -2.63 -44.71
C THR A 144 -17.61 -4.14 -44.91
N LEU A 145 -16.52 -4.73 -45.40
CA LEU A 145 -16.41 -6.17 -45.56
C LEU A 145 -16.63 -6.90 -44.22
N GLY A 146 -15.97 -6.45 -43.15
CA GLY A 146 -16.10 -7.07 -41.83
C GLY A 146 -17.55 -7.09 -41.33
N LYS A 147 -18.27 -5.96 -41.42
CA LYS A 147 -19.70 -5.89 -41.04
C LYS A 147 -20.56 -6.85 -41.85
N GLU A 148 -20.33 -6.91 -43.16
CA GLU A 148 -21.06 -7.79 -44.05
C GLU A 148 -20.79 -9.28 -43.77
N LEU A 149 -19.59 -9.63 -43.32
CA LEU A 149 -19.27 -10.98 -42.89
C LEU A 149 -19.86 -11.30 -41.51
N ILE A 150 -19.89 -10.35 -40.57
CA ILE A 150 -20.57 -10.52 -39.28
C ILE A 150 -22.06 -10.81 -39.49
N ASP A 151 -22.72 -10.08 -40.39
CA ASP A 151 -24.15 -10.23 -40.72
C ASP A 151 -24.51 -11.63 -41.24
N THR A 152 -23.54 -12.41 -41.73
CA THR A 152 -23.76 -13.80 -42.13
C THR A 152 -24.11 -14.72 -40.96
N GLN A 153 -23.74 -14.34 -39.73
CA GLN A 153 -23.78 -15.17 -38.52
C GLN A 153 -22.99 -16.50 -38.64
N ASP A 154 -22.10 -16.62 -39.63
CA ASP A 154 -21.22 -17.77 -39.81
C ASP A 154 -19.90 -17.53 -39.07
N THR A 155 -19.75 -18.16 -37.91
CA THR A 155 -18.55 -18.07 -37.07
C THR A 155 -17.27 -18.44 -37.82
N GLY A 156 -17.31 -19.40 -38.76
CA GLY A 156 -16.12 -19.83 -39.50
C GLY A 156 -15.64 -18.77 -40.48
N VAL A 157 -16.56 -18.08 -41.15
CA VAL A 157 -16.25 -16.97 -42.06
C VAL A 157 -15.72 -15.77 -41.29
N THR A 158 -16.34 -15.45 -40.15
CA THR A 158 -15.93 -14.33 -39.31
C THR A 158 -14.57 -14.57 -38.65
N ASP A 159 -14.30 -15.77 -38.11
CA ASP A 159 -12.99 -16.11 -37.55
C ASP A 159 -11.89 -16.10 -38.61
N PHE A 160 -12.19 -16.55 -39.84
CA PHE A 160 -11.27 -16.42 -40.98
C PHE A 160 -10.95 -14.95 -41.28
N PHE A 161 -11.96 -14.08 -41.33
CA PHE A 161 -11.78 -12.66 -41.55
C PHE A 161 -10.95 -12.01 -40.44
N VAL A 162 -11.27 -12.27 -39.17
CA VAL A 162 -10.52 -11.71 -38.03
C VAL A 162 -9.06 -12.15 -38.07
N ARG A 163 -8.79 -13.43 -38.32
CA ARG A 163 -7.42 -13.92 -38.47
C ARG A 163 -6.70 -13.20 -39.60
N LYS A 164 -7.33 -13.07 -40.77
CA LYS A 164 -6.74 -12.36 -41.91
C LYS A 164 -6.54 -10.88 -41.63
N LEU A 165 -7.44 -10.24 -40.89
CA LEU A 165 -7.32 -8.84 -40.50
C LEU A 165 -6.15 -8.61 -39.53
N ILE A 166 -5.86 -9.57 -38.64
CA ILE A 166 -4.69 -9.51 -37.74
C ILE A 166 -3.38 -9.78 -38.52
N GLU A 167 -3.43 -10.67 -39.51
CA GLU A 167 -2.31 -10.89 -40.44
C GLU A 167 -2.01 -9.63 -41.28
N LEU A 168 -3.04 -8.85 -41.63
CA LEU A 168 -2.89 -7.52 -42.23
C LEU A 168 -2.30 -6.54 -41.20
N LYS A 169 -1.01 -6.21 -41.34
CA LYS A 169 -0.21 -5.35 -40.43
C LYS A 169 -0.99 -4.15 -39.83
N PHE A 170 -0.92 -3.88 -38.55
CA PHE A 170 -1.59 -2.70 -37.97
C PHE A 170 -0.86 -1.38 -38.30
N THR A 171 -1.59 -0.31 -38.61
CA THR A 171 -1.03 1.04 -38.81
C THR A 171 -0.70 1.69 -37.47
N ARG A 172 0.59 1.78 -37.16
CA ARG A 172 1.17 2.35 -35.93
C ARG A 172 1.33 3.88 -36.04
N PRO A 173 1.46 4.61 -34.91
CA PRO A 173 1.65 6.05 -34.95
C PRO A 173 2.98 6.46 -35.60
N GLY A 174 3.99 5.58 -35.58
CA GLY A 174 5.35 5.88 -36.05
C GLY A 174 6.16 6.64 -34.99
N GLU A 175 7.29 7.23 -35.40
CA GLU A 175 8.02 8.16 -34.53
C GLU A 175 7.25 9.49 -34.47
N ILE A 176 6.75 9.83 -33.27
CA ILE A 176 6.12 11.13 -33.02
C ILE A 176 7.22 12.20 -33.08
N ARG A 177 7.13 13.11 -34.04
CA ARG A 177 8.06 14.23 -34.22
C ARG A 177 7.29 15.54 -34.20
N VAL A 178 7.94 16.62 -33.79
CA VAL A 178 7.36 17.96 -33.88
C VAL A 178 8.10 18.73 -34.96
N THR A 179 7.37 19.26 -35.94
CA THR A 179 7.92 20.00 -37.07
C THR A 179 8.42 21.39 -36.65
N SER A 180 9.15 22.06 -37.54
CA SER A 180 9.57 23.46 -37.34
C SER A 180 8.40 24.44 -37.23
N ASP A 181 7.23 24.07 -37.76
CA ASP A 181 5.97 24.82 -37.61
C ASP A 181 5.23 24.46 -36.30
N TRP A 182 5.88 23.70 -35.41
CA TRP A 182 5.39 23.23 -34.12
C TRP A 182 4.13 22.35 -34.22
N GLN A 183 3.96 21.64 -35.34
CA GLN A 183 2.90 20.66 -35.53
C GLN A 183 3.40 19.25 -35.21
N ILE A 184 2.52 18.40 -34.69
CA ILE A 184 2.85 17.01 -34.41
C ILE A 184 2.71 16.20 -35.69
N GLU A 185 3.81 15.61 -36.14
CA GLU A 185 3.84 14.66 -37.23
C GLU A 185 3.62 13.25 -36.68
N VAL A 186 2.48 12.68 -37.04
CA VAL A 186 2.06 11.31 -36.71
C VAL A 186 1.40 10.69 -37.94
N ASN A 187 1.43 9.37 -38.06
CA ASN A 187 0.70 8.69 -39.12
C ASN A 187 -0.81 9.01 -39.05
N VAL A 188 -1.32 9.76 -40.02
CA VAL A 188 -2.72 10.21 -40.09
C VAL A 188 -3.74 9.07 -40.10
N ASN A 189 -3.33 7.86 -40.53
CA ASN A 189 -4.19 6.68 -40.58
C ASN A 189 -4.11 5.83 -39.31
N HIS A 190 -3.28 6.19 -38.32
CA HIS A 190 -3.21 5.47 -37.05
C HIS A 190 -4.55 5.48 -36.31
N VAL A 191 -5.09 6.68 -36.05
CA VAL A 191 -6.40 6.84 -35.38
C VAL A 191 -7.52 6.24 -36.22
N LYS A 192 -7.48 6.40 -37.56
CA LYS A 192 -8.44 5.77 -38.47
C LYS A 192 -8.45 4.25 -38.34
N ASN A 193 -7.27 3.62 -38.29
CA ASN A 193 -7.15 2.16 -38.14
C ASN A 193 -7.68 1.67 -36.78
N ILE A 194 -7.39 2.41 -35.69
CA ILE A 194 -7.98 2.10 -34.38
C ILE A 194 -9.51 2.16 -34.46
N ARG A 195 -10.07 3.22 -35.05
CA ARG A 195 -11.51 3.38 -35.24
C ARG A 195 -12.12 2.25 -36.04
N THR A 196 -11.50 1.85 -37.15
CA THR A 196 -11.96 0.72 -37.97
C THR A 196 -12.07 -0.56 -37.16
N TRP A 197 -11.04 -0.90 -36.37
CA TRP A 197 -11.06 -2.11 -35.55
C TRP A 197 -12.05 -2.00 -34.40
N LEU A 198 -12.13 -0.84 -33.76
CA LEU A 198 -13.11 -0.57 -32.70
C LEU A 198 -14.55 -0.64 -33.18
N GLU A 199 -14.86 -0.10 -34.37
CA GLU A 199 -16.20 -0.09 -34.93
C GLU A 199 -16.65 -1.50 -35.33
N LEU A 200 -15.73 -2.38 -35.75
CA LEU A 200 -16.02 -3.81 -35.93
C LEU A 200 -16.37 -4.47 -34.59
N VAL A 201 -15.60 -4.17 -33.53
CA VAL A 201 -15.88 -4.68 -32.18
C VAL A 201 -17.20 -4.12 -31.63
N GLU A 202 -17.49 -2.84 -31.84
CA GLU A 202 -18.76 -2.21 -31.49
C GLU A 202 -19.93 -2.91 -32.17
N TYR A 203 -19.79 -3.26 -33.45
CA TYR A 203 -20.84 -3.87 -34.25
C TYR A 203 -21.27 -5.25 -33.72
N ASP A 204 -20.29 -6.11 -33.36
CA ASP A 204 -20.54 -7.36 -32.65
C ASP A 204 -19.33 -7.73 -31.76
N PRO A 205 -19.37 -7.38 -30.46
CA PRO A 205 -18.25 -7.61 -29.56
C PRO A 205 -17.87 -9.08 -29.40
N GLN A 206 -18.86 -9.98 -29.49
CA GLN A 206 -18.67 -11.41 -29.29
C GLN A 206 -18.04 -12.07 -30.53
N ALA A 207 -18.49 -11.70 -31.72
CA ALA A 207 -17.90 -12.15 -32.97
C ALA A 207 -16.46 -11.63 -33.14
N MET A 208 -16.17 -10.44 -32.62
CA MET A 208 -14.84 -9.80 -32.69
C MET A 208 -13.96 -10.04 -31.45
N LYS A 209 -14.30 -11.00 -30.59
CA LYS A 209 -13.57 -11.28 -29.33
C LYS A 209 -12.06 -11.53 -29.51
N ASN A 210 -11.64 -12.07 -30.66
CA ASN A 210 -10.23 -12.36 -30.97
C ASN A 210 -9.49 -11.13 -31.52
N LEU A 211 -10.22 -10.13 -32.03
CA LEU A 211 -9.66 -8.86 -32.51
C LEU A 211 -9.25 -7.95 -31.34
N LEU A 212 -9.99 -8.01 -30.23
CA LEU A 212 -9.71 -7.25 -29.01
C LEU A 212 -8.27 -7.47 -28.45
N PRO A 213 -7.83 -8.72 -28.15
CA PRO A 213 -6.46 -8.99 -27.73
C PRO A 213 -5.41 -8.54 -28.75
N ALA A 214 -5.70 -8.70 -30.05
CA ALA A 214 -4.80 -8.25 -31.10
C ALA A 214 -4.65 -6.73 -31.15
N LEU A 215 -5.73 -5.98 -30.91
CA LEU A 215 -5.68 -4.53 -30.80
C LEU A 215 -4.85 -4.10 -29.57
N VAL A 216 -5.07 -4.73 -28.41
CA VAL A 216 -4.27 -4.49 -27.20
C VAL A 216 -2.78 -4.73 -27.46
N VAL A 217 -2.42 -5.86 -28.06
CA VAL A 217 -1.02 -6.20 -28.38
C VAL A 217 -0.41 -5.16 -29.34
N ASN A 218 -1.14 -4.77 -30.39
CA ASN A 218 -0.67 -3.77 -31.35
C ASN A 218 -0.43 -2.40 -30.70
N LEU A 219 -1.35 -1.95 -29.84
CA LEU A 219 -1.24 -0.66 -29.18
C LEU A 219 -0.16 -0.66 -28.09
N ARG A 220 0.05 -1.78 -27.38
CA ARG A 220 1.07 -1.88 -26.31
C ARG A 220 2.47 -1.90 -26.91
N LEU A 221 2.69 -2.75 -27.90
CA LEU A 221 4.01 -2.92 -28.51
C LEU A 221 4.32 -1.86 -29.57
N GLY A 222 3.29 -1.33 -30.24
CA GLY A 222 3.41 -0.36 -31.33
C GLY A 222 3.23 1.10 -30.92
N GLY A 223 2.78 1.35 -29.69
CA GLY A 223 2.46 2.69 -29.19
C GLY A 223 1.06 3.18 -29.62
N ILE A 224 0.57 4.20 -28.91
CA ILE A 224 -0.70 4.85 -29.16
C ILE A 224 -0.54 6.37 -29.12
N PHE A 225 -1.14 7.06 -30.09
CA PHE A 225 -1.23 8.52 -30.10
C PHE A 225 -2.65 8.95 -30.47
N ILE A 226 -3.28 9.73 -29.60
CA ILE A 226 -4.61 10.31 -29.78
C ILE A 226 -4.53 11.75 -29.28
N SER A 227 -4.97 12.70 -30.11
CA SER A 227 -5.10 14.11 -29.75
C SER A 227 -6.45 14.37 -29.08
N ASP A 228 -6.52 15.39 -28.22
CA ASP A 228 -7.79 15.86 -27.65
C ASP A 228 -8.80 16.24 -28.76
N THR A 229 -8.31 16.77 -29.88
CA THR A 229 -9.12 17.22 -31.01
C THR A 229 -9.73 16.08 -31.83
N ASP A 230 -9.26 14.85 -31.64
CA ASP A 230 -9.82 13.68 -32.32
C ASP A 230 -11.23 13.33 -31.80
N LEU A 231 -11.62 13.84 -30.62
CA LEU A 231 -12.90 13.53 -29.96
C LEU A 231 -13.13 12.02 -29.76
N PHE A 232 -12.05 11.30 -29.49
CA PHE A 232 -12.04 9.85 -29.37
C PHE A 232 -12.87 9.32 -28.19
N GLN A 233 -13.25 10.19 -27.23
CA GLN A 233 -14.21 9.87 -26.19
C GLN A 233 -15.54 9.35 -26.77
N LYS A 234 -15.97 9.89 -27.93
CA LYS A 234 -17.18 9.46 -28.62
C LYS A 234 -17.07 8.03 -29.13
N ASP A 235 -15.90 7.65 -29.62
CA ASP A 235 -15.63 6.29 -30.11
C ASP A 235 -15.69 5.28 -28.94
N VAL A 236 -15.17 5.67 -27.77
CA VAL A 236 -15.30 4.86 -26.55
C VAL A 236 -16.77 4.77 -26.10
N THR A 237 -17.52 5.88 -26.09
CA THR A 237 -18.96 5.86 -25.75
C THR A 237 -19.75 4.92 -26.64
N LYS A 238 -19.51 4.93 -27.96
CA LYS A 238 -20.17 4.00 -28.89
C LYS A 238 -19.90 2.53 -28.51
N LEU A 239 -18.63 2.20 -28.25
CA LEU A 239 -18.25 0.88 -27.77
C LEU A 239 -18.97 0.50 -26.47
N LEU A 240 -19.08 1.42 -25.51
CA LEU A 240 -19.79 1.17 -24.24
C LEU A 240 -21.32 1.06 -24.38
N ASN A 241 -21.87 1.51 -25.50
CA ASN A 241 -23.28 1.33 -25.86
C ASN A 241 -23.56 0.02 -26.59
N ALA A 242 -22.53 -0.74 -26.98
CA ALA A 242 -22.66 -2.10 -27.52
C ALA A 242 -22.83 -3.16 -26.41
N GLU A 243 -23.17 -4.40 -26.79
CA GLU A 243 -23.34 -5.53 -25.86
C GLU A 243 -21.98 -6.10 -25.38
N ILE A 244 -21.24 -5.30 -24.62
CA ILE A 244 -19.87 -5.63 -24.20
C ILE A 244 -19.79 -6.62 -23.04
N GLY A 245 -20.91 -7.00 -22.41
CA GLY A 245 -20.94 -7.87 -21.23
C GLY A 245 -20.07 -9.14 -21.32
N PRO A 246 -20.19 -9.95 -22.38
CA PRO A 246 -19.38 -11.17 -22.57
C PRO A 246 -17.87 -10.94 -22.72
N VAL A 247 -17.46 -9.74 -23.15
CA VAL A 247 -16.06 -9.36 -23.41
C VAL A 247 -15.63 -8.14 -22.59
N TYR A 248 -16.34 -7.85 -21.49
CA TYR A 248 -16.19 -6.62 -20.71
C TYR A 248 -14.76 -6.45 -20.20
N LYS A 249 -14.15 -7.55 -19.75
CA LYS A 249 -12.76 -7.55 -19.27
C LYS A 249 -11.78 -7.14 -20.37
N GLN A 250 -11.91 -7.71 -21.56
CA GLN A 250 -11.05 -7.37 -22.71
C GLN A 250 -11.28 -5.93 -23.17
N VAL A 251 -12.53 -5.47 -23.17
CA VAL A 251 -12.88 -4.07 -23.45
C VAL A 251 -12.26 -3.15 -22.41
N LYS A 252 -12.33 -3.49 -21.13
CA LYS A 252 -11.72 -2.70 -20.04
C LYS A 252 -10.20 -2.65 -20.17
N ASP A 253 -9.54 -3.78 -20.47
CA ASP A 253 -8.09 -3.84 -20.70
C ASP A 253 -7.64 -2.96 -21.87
N LEU A 254 -8.41 -2.97 -22.98
CA LEU A 254 -8.19 -2.10 -24.12
C LEU A 254 -8.41 -0.63 -23.75
N ALA A 255 -9.55 -0.34 -23.12
CA ALA A 255 -9.97 1.01 -22.83
C ALA A 255 -9.00 1.72 -21.88
N ARG A 256 -8.40 0.98 -20.92
CA ARG A 256 -7.33 1.46 -20.02
C ARG A 256 -6.12 2.07 -20.77
N MET A 257 -5.92 1.75 -22.04
CA MET A 257 -4.81 2.27 -22.85
C MET A 257 -5.09 3.62 -23.48
N PHE A 258 -6.35 4.04 -23.55
CA PHE A 258 -6.72 5.30 -24.19
C PHE A 258 -6.51 6.48 -23.22
N PRO A 259 -5.64 7.45 -23.55
CA PRO A 259 -5.40 8.61 -22.70
C PRO A 259 -6.50 9.68 -22.92
N VAL A 260 -7.77 9.30 -22.83
CA VAL A 260 -8.91 10.13 -23.26
C VAL A 260 -9.90 10.46 -22.13
N TYR A 261 -9.71 9.90 -20.93
CA TYR A 261 -10.64 9.97 -19.79
C TYR A 261 -10.65 11.29 -19.04
N PHE A 262 -10.70 12.38 -19.78
CA PHE A 262 -10.89 13.74 -19.30
C PHE A 262 -12.21 14.31 -19.85
N THR A 263 -12.82 15.23 -19.13
CA THR A 263 -14.05 15.92 -19.54
C THR A 263 -13.77 17.18 -20.36
N GLU A 264 -12.66 17.86 -20.06
CA GLU A 264 -12.25 19.13 -20.69
C GLU A 264 -11.34 18.88 -21.91
N ILE A 265 -11.79 19.30 -23.09
CA ILE A 265 -11.05 19.24 -24.35
C ILE A 265 -10.12 20.46 -24.43
N GLY A 266 -8.83 20.21 -24.68
CA GLY A 266 -7.82 21.26 -24.70
C GLY A 266 -7.33 21.67 -23.31
N ALA A 267 -6.47 22.68 -23.22
CA ALA A 267 -6.06 23.25 -21.93
C ALA A 267 -6.99 24.41 -21.51
N GLU A 268 -7.89 24.13 -20.56
CA GLU A 268 -8.73 25.13 -19.90
C GLU A 268 -8.44 25.18 -18.38
N GLY A 269 -9.09 26.11 -17.69
CA GLY A 269 -8.97 26.29 -16.24
C GLY A 269 -7.54 26.41 -15.72
N GLU A 270 -7.26 25.69 -14.63
CA GLU A 270 -5.98 25.77 -13.90
C GLU A 270 -4.77 25.32 -14.74
N LEU A 271 -4.94 24.37 -15.66
CA LEU A 271 -3.85 23.92 -16.52
C LEU A 271 -3.40 25.04 -17.47
N ARG A 272 -4.34 25.82 -17.99
CA ARG A 272 -4.05 26.98 -18.83
C ARG A 272 -3.41 28.11 -18.04
N ASP A 273 -3.88 28.35 -16.82
CA ASP A 273 -3.39 29.42 -15.95
C ASP A 273 -1.95 29.15 -15.51
N THR A 274 -1.66 27.93 -15.04
CA THR A 274 -0.32 27.52 -14.58
C THR A 274 0.71 27.56 -15.70
N THR A 275 0.37 27.03 -16.88
CA THR A 275 1.26 27.08 -18.07
C THR A 275 1.43 28.49 -18.63
N THR A 276 0.47 29.39 -18.41
CA THR A 276 0.62 30.81 -18.78
C THR A 276 1.51 31.54 -17.78
N ALA A 277 1.30 31.33 -16.48
CA ALA A 277 2.07 31.95 -15.41
C ALA A 277 3.57 31.59 -15.51
N ILE A 278 3.90 30.31 -15.74
CA ILE A 278 5.30 29.87 -15.85
C ILE A 278 6.02 30.50 -17.06
N ASP A 279 5.33 30.66 -18.19
CA ASP A 279 5.86 31.34 -19.39
C ASP A 279 6.03 32.85 -19.16
N GLU A 280 5.09 33.47 -18.44
CA GLU A 280 5.11 34.91 -18.13
C GLU A 280 6.21 35.31 -17.13
N LEU A 281 6.60 34.42 -16.21
CA LEU A 281 7.77 34.64 -15.35
C LEU A 281 9.07 34.83 -16.16
N SER A 282 9.16 34.21 -17.35
CA SER A 282 10.27 34.43 -18.28
C SER A 282 10.04 35.56 -19.29
N ARG A 283 8.93 36.31 -19.16
CA ARG A 283 8.43 37.25 -20.17
C ARG A 283 8.35 36.62 -21.57
N ARG A 284 8.07 35.31 -21.63
CA ARG A 284 8.01 34.50 -22.85
C ARG A 284 9.32 34.44 -23.65
N ARG A 285 10.45 34.57 -22.95
CA ARG A 285 11.79 34.52 -23.55
C ARG A 285 12.47 33.17 -23.37
N ASP A 286 12.04 32.37 -22.40
CA ASP A 286 12.43 30.96 -22.32
C ASP A 286 11.67 30.17 -23.38
N ARG A 287 12.33 29.86 -24.50
CA ARG A 287 11.70 29.19 -25.64
C ARG A 287 11.23 27.78 -25.32
N LEU A 288 11.88 27.06 -24.41
CA LEU A 288 11.48 25.71 -24.03
C LEU A 288 10.14 25.73 -23.27
N ILE A 289 10.00 26.66 -22.32
CA ILE A 289 8.75 26.84 -21.57
C ILE A 289 7.66 27.47 -22.44
N HIS A 290 8.03 28.40 -23.33
CA HIS A 290 7.09 28.96 -24.29
C HIS A 290 6.52 27.88 -25.21
N PHE A 291 7.38 26.97 -25.68
CA PHE A 291 6.98 25.81 -26.47
C PHE A 291 6.05 24.88 -25.68
N LEU A 292 6.40 24.50 -24.43
CA LEU A 292 5.54 23.69 -23.56
C LEU A 292 4.13 24.29 -23.44
N ARG A 293 4.03 25.59 -23.15
CA ARG A 293 2.74 26.28 -23.04
C ARG A 293 1.97 26.22 -24.36
N LYS A 294 2.62 26.54 -25.49
CA LYS A 294 1.98 26.59 -26.80
C LYS A 294 1.44 25.23 -27.21
N GLN A 295 2.26 24.19 -27.09
CA GLN A 295 1.85 22.81 -27.33
C GLN A 295 0.69 22.39 -26.44
N THR A 296 0.77 22.68 -25.14
CA THR A 296 -0.31 22.38 -24.19
C THR A 296 -1.61 23.09 -24.57
N HIS A 297 -1.56 24.31 -25.12
CA HIS A 297 -2.75 25.09 -25.48
C HIS A 297 -3.33 24.71 -26.85
N THR A 298 -2.50 24.47 -27.87
CA THR A 298 -2.97 24.33 -29.26
C THR A 298 -3.06 22.89 -29.75
N GLU A 299 -2.24 21.98 -29.20
CA GLU A 299 -2.11 20.59 -29.64
C GLU A 299 -2.25 19.64 -28.45
N SER A 300 -3.20 19.90 -27.53
CA SER A 300 -3.33 19.15 -26.27
C SER A 300 -3.39 17.64 -26.50
N ASN A 301 -2.44 16.91 -25.91
CA ASN A 301 -2.33 15.46 -25.97
C ASN A 301 -1.47 14.92 -24.80
N SER A 302 -1.38 13.60 -24.66
CA SER A 302 -0.71 12.92 -23.54
C SER A 302 0.82 13.03 -23.51
N THR A 303 1.47 13.36 -24.63
CA THR A 303 2.95 13.49 -24.70
C THR A 303 3.48 14.65 -23.85
N HIS A 304 2.63 15.63 -23.52
CA HIS A 304 3.00 16.74 -22.65
C HIS A 304 3.37 16.33 -21.22
N VAL A 305 2.82 15.22 -20.72
CA VAL A 305 3.20 14.65 -19.42
C VAL A 305 4.68 14.31 -19.42
N GLU A 306 5.13 13.64 -20.49
CA GLU A 306 6.52 13.24 -20.67
C GLU A 306 7.41 14.46 -20.95
N LEU A 307 6.94 15.43 -21.72
CA LEU A 307 7.66 16.69 -21.96
C LEU A 307 7.94 17.42 -20.65
N ALA A 308 6.93 17.64 -19.79
CA ALA A 308 7.10 18.28 -18.49
C ALA A 308 8.08 17.50 -17.59
N ARG A 309 8.01 16.16 -17.61
CA ARG A 309 8.93 15.29 -16.88
C ARG A 309 10.39 15.42 -17.38
N ARG A 310 10.61 15.50 -18.69
CA ARG A 310 11.96 15.68 -19.24
C ARG A 310 12.49 17.10 -19.01
N ILE A 311 11.62 18.11 -18.95
CA ILE A 311 12.01 19.48 -18.61
C ILE A 311 12.55 19.57 -17.18
N ILE A 312 11.88 18.98 -16.18
CA ILE A 312 12.40 19.04 -14.79
C ILE A 312 13.72 18.27 -14.65
N ARG A 313 13.88 17.15 -15.38
CA ARG A 313 15.12 16.38 -15.39
C ARG A 313 16.25 17.18 -16.04
N PHE A 314 15.97 17.81 -17.19
CA PHE A 314 16.89 18.74 -17.83
C PHE A 314 17.27 19.89 -16.87
N TRP A 315 16.32 20.47 -16.14
CA TRP A 315 16.63 21.46 -15.10
C TRP A 315 17.54 20.89 -14.01
N HIS A 316 17.47 19.60 -13.68
CA HIS A 316 18.35 18.98 -12.69
C HIS A 316 19.76 18.64 -13.21
N ASP A 317 19.90 18.06 -14.41
CA ASP A 317 21.17 17.50 -14.91
C ASP A 317 21.80 18.27 -16.08
N GLY A 318 21.04 19.12 -16.75
CA GLY A 318 21.47 19.86 -17.95
C GLY A 318 21.55 19.02 -19.22
N ASP A 319 21.09 17.76 -19.19
CA ASP A 319 21.13 16.87 -20.35
C ASP A 319 20.00 17.17 -21.36
N LEU A 320 20.40 17.52 -22.58
CA LEU A 320 19.50 17.87 -23.67
C LEU A 320 19.04 16.65 -24.49
N GLU A 321 19.77 15.53 -24.44
CA GLU A 321 19.46 14.35 -25.25
C GLU A 321 18.03 13.82 -25.03
N PRO A 322 17.51 13.73 -23.78
CA PRO A 322 16.13 13.32 -23.55
C PRO A 322 15.09 14.24 -24.23
N LEU A 323 15.36 15.54 -24.37
CA LEU A 323 14.42 16.50 -24.98
C LEU A 323 14.40 16.46 -26.51
N ARG A 324 15.49 15.99 -27.13
CA ARG A 324 15.73 16.05 -28.59
C ARG A 324 14.63 15.43 -29.46
N LYS A 325 13.89 14.44 -28.95
CA LYS A 325 12.79 13.77 -29.67
C LYS A 325 11.42 14.41 -29.45
N LEU A 326 11.26 15.27 -28.44
CA LEU A 326 9.98 15.87 -28.07
C LEU A 326 9.91 17.37 -28.38
N VAL A 327 11.04 17.97 -28.74
CA VAL A 327 11.18 19.41 -28.93
C VAL A 327 11.72 19.67 -30.36
N PRO A 328 11.13 20.61 -31.11
CA PRO A 328 11.61 21.03 -32.43
C PRO A 328 13.07 21.46 -32.46
N ALA A 329 13.73 21.32 -33.61
CA ALA A 329 15.14 21.68 -33.78
C ALA A 329 15.40 23.17 -33.48
N ASP A 330 14.50 24.07 -33.88
CA ASP A 330 14.63 25.52 -33.65
C ASP A 330 14.54 25.90 -32.16
N VAL A 331 13.73 25.16 -31.39
CA VAL A 331 13.65 25.32 -29.93
C VAL A 331 14.89 24.72 -29.28
N MET A 332 15.33 23.53 -29.71
CA MET A 332 16.55 22.89 -29.20
C MET A 332 17.81 23.75 -29.39
N GLU A 333 17.96 24.37 -30.56
CA GLU A 333 19.07 25.28 -30.88
C GLU A 333 19.04 26.57 -30.04
N SER A 334 17.87 26.95 -29.52
CA SER A 334 17.73 28.15 -28.70
C SER A 334 18.04 27.94 -27.21
N ILE A 335 18.22 26.69 -26.77
CA ILE A 335 18.52 26.37 -25.36
C ILE A 335 20.00 26.65 -25.08
N ASP A 336 20.27 27.66 -24.26
CA ASP A 336 21.62 27.99 -23.79
C ASP A 336 21.77 27.64 -22.30
N LEU A 337 22.69 26.70 -22.00
CA LEU A 337 23.03 26.27 -20.64
C LEU A 337 23.70 27.38 -19.81
N LYS A 338 24.13 28.47 -20.45
CA LYS A 338 24.68 29.66 -19.79
C LYS A 338 23.67 30.79 -19.65
N SER A 339 22.42 30.58 -20.07
CA SER A 339 21.38 31.60 -20.04
C SER A 339 20.87 31.90 -18.63
N GLU A 340 20.30 33.09 -18.48
CA GLU A 340 19.55 33.51 -17.29
C GLU A 340 18.32 32.62 -17.01
N TRP A 341 17.86 31.84 -17.99
CA TRP A 341 16.67 30.98 -17.86
C TRP A 341 16.97 29.59 -17.32
N PHE A 342 18.20 29.10 -17.46
CA PHE A 342 18.64 27.77 -17.04
C PHE A 342 19.41 27.77 -15.72
N ILE A 343 20.48 28.56 -15.58
CA ILE A 343 21.37 28.49 -14.40
C ILE A 343 20.59 28.65 -13.08
N PRO A 344 19.74 29.67 -12.91
CA PRO A 344 19.06 29.89 -11.63
C PRO A 344 18.06 28.79 -11.28
N VAL A 345 17.34 28.24 -12.27
CA VAL A 345 16.38 27.15 -12.04
C VAL A 345 17.09 25.82 -11.79
N HIS A 346 18.25 25.60 -12.42
CA HIS A 346 19.09 24.43 -12.19
C HIS A 346 19.60 24.37 -10.74
N GLU A 347 20.07 25.51 -10.20
CA GLU A 347 20.49 25.61 -8.80
C GLU A 347 19.34 25.32 -7.82
N VAL A 348 18.12 25.77 -8.13
CA VAL A 348 16.94 25.50 -7.30
C VAL A 348 16.58 24.01 -7.32
N VAL A 349 16.45 23.39 -8.50
CA VAL A 349 16.07 21.97 -8.60
C VAL A 349 17.13 21.07 -7.97
N LYS A 350 18.41 21.34 -8.23
CA LYS A 350 19.52 20.61 -7.61
C LYS A 350 19.53 20.77 -6.09
N GLY A 351 19.37 22.00 -5.59
CA GLY A 351 19.29 22.28 -4.16
C GLY A 351 18.09 21.60 -3.47
N LEU A 352 16.94 21.49 -4.14
CA LEU A 352 15.79 20.73 -3.64
C LEU A 352 16.09 19.24 -3.55
N CYS A 353 16.62 18.64 -4.63
CA CYS A 353 16.93 17.22 -4.70
C CYS A 353 17.98 16.81 -3.64
N GLU A 354 19.05 17.61 -3.47
CA GLU A 354 20.09 17.36 -2.46
C GLU A 354 19.55 17.45 -1.03
N ARG A 355 18.68 18.42 -0.74
CA ARG A 355 18.10 18.59 0.61
C ARG A 355 17.05 17.55 0.95
N ALA A 356 16.23 17.17 -0.03
CA ALA A 356 15.19 16.16 0.14
C ALA A 356 15.74 14.73 0.03
N GLY A 357 16.95 14.54 -0.48
CA GLY A 357 17.52 13.22 -0.79
C GLY A 357 16.70 12.48 -1.85
N CYS A 358 16.16 13.21 -2.83
CA CYS A 358 15.23 12.68 -3.83
C CYS A 358 15.71 12.92 -5.26
N THR A 359 15.14 12.17 -6.20
CA THR A 359 15.30 12.35 -7.64
C THR A 359 14.35 13.42 -8.19
N PRO A 360 14.62 14.01 -9.36
CA PRO A 360 13.68 14.94 -10.01
C PRO A 360 12.29 14.34 -10.24
N GLU A 361 12.22 13.04 -10.52
CA GLU A 361 10.97 12.31 -10.66
C GLU A 361 10.21 12.19 -9.33
N GLN A 362 10.91 11.97 -8.21
CA GLN A 362 10.29 11.98 -6.88
C GLN A 362 9.86 13.38 -6.46
N LEU A 363 10.56 14.43 -6.91
CA LEU A 363 10.16 15.82 -6.70
C LEU A 363 8.82 16.14 -7.36
N LEU A 364 8.56 15.61 -8.55
CA LEU A 364 7.27 15.75 -9.24
C LEU A 364 6.09 15.06 -8.53
N ALA A 365 6.38 14.07 -7.68
CA ALA A 365 5.37 13.32 -6.92
C ALA A 365 5.20 13.83 -5.48
N MET A 366 5.88 14.92 -5.11
CA MET A 366 5.86 15.49 -3.77
C MET A 366 4.60 16.33 -3.55
N ASP A 367 4.02 16.24 -2.36
CA ASP A 367 2.86 17.03 -1.98
C ASP A 367 3.21 18.53 -1.88
N LYS A 368 2.26 19.37 -2.26
CA LYS A 368 2.44 20.82 -2.32
C LYS A 368 2.94 21.43 -0.99
N PRO A 369 2.39 21.09 0.19
CA PRO A 369 2.85 21.66 1.47
C PRO A 369 4.33 21.37 1.73
N ARG A 370 4.78 20.14 1.46
CA ARG A 370 6.18 19.76 1.62
C ARG A 370 7.10 20.44 0.62
N LEU A 371 6.66 20.56 -0.63
CA LEU A 371 7.40 21.28 -1.66
C LEU A 371 7.58 22.77 -1.29
N ASP A 372 6.51 23.42 -0.83
CA ASP A 372 6.53 24.82 -0.39
C ASP A 372 7.45 25.02 0.83
N GLU A 373 7.45 24.08 1.78
CA GLU A 373 8.38 24.07 2.92
C GLU A 373 9.84 24.02 2.45
N LEU A 374 10.19 23.09 1.56
CA LEU A 374 11.56 22.95 1.04
C LEU A 374 11.99 24.17 0.21
N LEU A 375 11.10 24.73 -0.61
CA LEU A 375 11.34 25.96 -1.36
C LEU A 375 11.61 27.15 -0.44
N SER A 376 10.95 27.22 0.73
CA SER A 376 11.16 28.30 1.71
C SER A 376 12.55 28.26 2.35
N GLN A 377 13.18 27.09 2.42
CA GLN A 377 14.51 26.89 3.03
C GLN A 377 15.68 27.23 2.10
N LEU A 378 15.41 27.47 0.81
CA LEU A 378 16.40 27.91 -0.18
C LEU A 378 16.61 29.44 -0.12
N PRO A 379 17.75 29.97 -0.60
CA PRO A 379 18.06 31.40 -0.55
C PRO A 379 16.94 32.31 -1.13
N PRO A 380 16.71 33.52 -0.60
CA PRO A 380 15.65 34.42 -1.06
C PRO A 380 15.87 35.01 -2.46
N ALA A 381 17.10 34.97 -2.97
CA ALA A 381 17.51 35.61 -4.22
C ALA A 381 16.88 34.98 -5.49
N ALA A 382 16.22 33.83 -5.38
CA ALA A 382 15.68 33.03 -6.49
C ALA A 382 14.12 32.96 -6.47
N GLY A 383 13.44 34.06 -6.13
CA GLY A 383 11.98 34.05 -5.92
C GLY A 383 11.17 33.61 -7.14
N ALA A 384 11.52 34.11 -8.33
CA ALA A 384 10.81 33.76 -9.57
C ALA A 384 11.12 32.32 -10.03
N GLU A 385 12.31 31.83 -9.76
CA GLU A 385 12.77 30.48 -10.11
C GLU A 385 12.10 29.41 -9.25
N LYS A 386 11.96 29.68 -7.95
CA LYS A 386 11.19 28.84 -7.02
C LYS A 386 9.75 28.69 -7.50
N GLU A 387 9.15 29.80 -7.94
CA GLU A 387 7.79 29.81 -8.49
C GLU A 387 7.72 29.04 -9.81
N ARG A 388 8.71 29.17 -10.71
CA ARG A 388 8.79 28.36 -11.95
C ARG A 388 8.83 26.86 -11.66
N VAL A 389 9.60 26.41 -10.68
CA VAL A 389 9.66 24.99 -10.27
C VAL A 389 8.32 24.53 -9.70
N SER A 390 7.72 25.30 -8.79
CA SER A 390 6.40 24.99 -8.21
C SER A 390 5.31 24.89 -9.29
N LEU A 391 5.29 25.84 -10.24
CA LEU A 391 4.34 25.83 -11.36
C LEU A 391 4.57 24.65 -12.31
N LEU A 392 5.82 24.26 -12.60
CA LEU A 392 6.09 23.10 -13.46
C LEU A 392 5.63 21.80 -12.79
N VAL A 393 5.88 21.64 -11.49
CA VAL A 393 5.38 20.49 -10.70
C VAL A 393 3.85 20.46 -10.72
N ARG A 394 3.18 21.61 -10.53
CA ARG A 394 1.71 21.70 -10.61
C ARG A 394 1.18 21.39 -12.02
N THR A 395 1.81 21.94 -13.07
CA THR A 395 1.47 21.63 -14.46
C THR A 395 1.62 20.14 -14.75
N TYR A 396 2.71 19.51 -14.28
CA TYR A 396 2.89 18.07 -14.41
C TYR A 396 1.77 17.29 -13.71
N ALA A 397 1.41 17.67 -12.47
CA ALA A 397 0.33 17.02 -11.72
C ALA A 397 -1.03 17.15 -12.46
N LEU A 398 -1.35 18.32 -13.00
CA LEU A 398 -2.59 18.54 -13.77
C LEU A 398 -2.61 17.76 -15.09
N LEU A 399 -1.48 17.72 -15.82
CA LEU A 399 -1.35 16.91 -17.03
C LEU A 399 -1.49 15.42 -16.72
N LYS A 400 -0.91 14.97 -15.59
CA LYS A 400 -1.01 13.59 -15.12
C LYS A 400 -2.43 13.25 -14.70
N GLU A 401 -3.15 14.12 -13.97
CA GLU A 401 -4.56 13.93 -13.61
C GLU A 401 -5.47 13.84 -14.86
N LYS A 402 -5.13 14.62 -15.90
CA LYS A 402 -5.88 14.66 -17.16
C LYS A 402 -5.67 13.39 -18.00
N TYR A 403 -4.43 12.94 -18.16
CA TYR A 403 -4.07 11.86 -19.09
C TYR A 403 -3.74 10.51 -18.42
N SER A 404 -3.70 10.45 -17.08
CA SER A 404 -3.48 9.24 -16.29
C SER A 404 -4.59 9.03 -15.27
N PHE A 405 -4.67 7.81 -14.72
CA PHE A 405 -5.64 7.44 -13.68
C PHE A 405 -5.14 7.75 -12.26
N GLU A 406 -3.95 8.36 -12.14
CA GLU A 406 -3.40 8.73 -10.84
C GLU A 406 -4.01 10.03 -10.33
N ALA A 407 -4.73 9.94 -9.21
CA ALA A 407 -5.19 11.07 -8.43
C ALA A 407 -4.53 11.05 -7.05
N GLU A 408 -4.14 12.20 -6.50
CA GLU A 408 -3.69 12.30 -5.10
C GLU A 408 -4.85 12.03 -4.13
N ASP A 409 -6.01 12.63 -4.40
CA ASP A 409 -7.24 12.45 -3.64
C ASP A 409 -8.41 12.13 -4.58
N VAL A 410 -9.15 11.06 -4.30
CA VAL A 410 -10.31 10.65 -5.10
C VAL A 410 -11.58 11.43 -4.74
N ILE A 411 -11.66 12.01 -3.53
CA ILE A 411 -12.87 12.67 -3.04
C ILE A 411 -13.29 13.86 -3.92
N PRO A 412 -12.38 14.77 -4.34
CA PRO A 412 -12.73 15.88 -5.24
C PRO A 412 -13.21 15.40 -6.61
N ILE A 413 -12.69 14.27 -7.09
CA ILE A 413 -13.06 13.69 -8.39
C ILE A 413 -14.48 13.11 -8.31
N LEU A 414 -14.79 12.37 -7.25
CA LEU A 414 -16.12 11.82 -7.01
C LEU A 414 -17.19 12.92 -6.87
N LYS A 415 -16.85 14.05 -6.23
CA LYS A 415 -17.75 15.21 -6.14
C LYS A 415 -18.02 15.87 -7.49
N ARG A 416 -17.00 15.94 -8.36
CA ARG A 416 -17.14 16.54 -9.70
C ARG A 416 -18.00 15.70 -10.64
N SER A 417 -17.98 14.37 -10.53
CA SER A 417 -18.69 13.49 -11.47
C SER A 417 -20.21 13.58 -11.36
N ARG A 418 -20.76 13.91 -10.18
CA ARG A 418 -22.20 13.92 -9.86
C ARG A 418 -22.88 12.54 -10.01
N ILE A 419 -22.11 11.46 -10.12
CA ILE A 419 -22.63 10.08 -10.22
C ILE A 419 -23.04 9.54 -8.83
N PHE A 420 -22.30 9.93 -7.80
CA PHE A 420 -22.51 9.49 -6.42
C PHE A 420 -23.18 10.58 -5.58
N THR A 421 -23.87 10.18 -4.51
CA THR A 421 -24.49 11.11 -3.58
C THR A 421 -23.45 11.67 -2.59
N GLU A 422 -23.74 12.81 -1.96
CA GLU A 422 -22.88 13.34 -0.88
C GLU A 422 -22.78 12.37 0.32
N GLU A 423 -23.79 11.52 0.53
CA GLU A 423 -23.77 10.48 1.57
C GLU A 423 -22.76 9.36 1.25
N ASP A 424 -22.75 8.88 0.01
CA ASP A 424 -21.78 7.87 -0.48
C ASP A 424 -20.34 8.39 -0.29
N ILE A 425 -20.09 9.65 -0.71
CA ILE A 425 -18.77 10.28 -0.63
C ILE A 425 -18.39 10.57 0.84
N GLY A 426 -19.36 10.99 1.65
CA GLY A 426 -19.17 11.26 3.08
C GLY A 426 -18.76 10.01 3.86
N THR A 427 -19.32 8.85 3.50
CA THR A 427 -18.98 7.54 4.10
C THR A 427 -17.53 7.17 3.83
N LEU A 428 -17.10 7.15 2.56
CA LEU A 428 -15.71 6.89 2.18
C LEU A 428 -14.74 7.88 2.84
N LYS A 429 -15.06 9.17 2.79
CA LYS A 429 -14.25 10.23 3.41
C LYS A 429 -14.08 9.98 4.91
N GLY A 430 -15.17 9.63 5.61
CA GLY A 430 -15.14 9.33 7.03
C GLY A 430 -14.24 8.15 7.37
N TYR A 431 -14.23 7.09 6.55
CA TYR A 431 -13.32 5.95 6.73
C TYR A 431 -11.86 6.34 6.53
N LEU A 432 -11.55 7.10 5.47
CA LEU A 432 -10.20 7.59 5.19
C LEU A 432 -9.67 8.51 6.31
N GLU A 433 -10.49 9.44 6.81
CA GLU A 433 -10.10 10.36 7.90
C GLU A 433 -9.87 9.65 9.25
N ARG A 434 -10.56 8.52 9.49
CA ARG A 434 -10.38 7.70 10.71
C ARG A 434 -9.25 6.67 10.59
N GLY A 435 -8.64 6.50 9.41
CA GLY A 435 -7.65 5.45 9.15
C GLY A 435 -8.23 4.04 9.14
N GLU A 436 -9.52 3.89 8.82
CA GLU A 436 -10.20 2.58 8.73
C GLU A 436 -10.02 2.00 7.32
N GLU A 437 -8.80 1.55 7.00
CA GLU A 437 -8.40 1.16 5.64
C GLU A 437 -9.26 0.05 5.03
N GLU A 438 -9.56 -1.02 5.77
CA GLU A 438 -10.40 -2.12 5.28
C GLU A 438 -11.83 -1.66 4.96
N ALA A 439 -12.40 -0.78 5.79
CA ALA A 439 -13.74 -0.25 5.58
C ALA A 439 -13.76 0.71 4.38
N ALA A 440 -12.75 1.56 4.25
CA ALA A 440 -12.58 2.42 3.08
C ALA A 440 -12.43 1.60 1.79
N LEU A 441 -11.64 0.53 1.80
CA LEU A 441 -11.45 -0.34 0.64
C LEU A 441 -12.75 -1.04 0.23
N ARG A 442 -13.52 -1.56 1.20
CA ARG A 442 -14.84 -2.16 0.93
C ARG A 442 -15.83 -1.15 0.36
N GLU A 443 -15.81 0.10 0.84
CA GLU A 443 -16.63 1.16 0.25
C GLU A 443 -16.20 1.46 -1.19
N LEU A 444 -14.89 1.53 -1.47
CA LEU A 444 -14.40 1.68 -2.85
C LEU A 444 -14.88 0.55 -3.76
N PHE A 445 -14.84 -0.71 -3.29
CA PHE A 445 -15.36 -1.86 -4.03
C PHE A 445 -16.85 -1.73 -4.32
N HIS A 446 -17.65 -1.28 -3.36
CA HIS A 446 -19.08 -1.02 -3.54
C HIS A 446 -19.33 0.08 -4.58
N LEU A 447 -18.58 1.19 -4.54
CA LEU A 447 -18.68 2.25 -5.55
C LEU A 447 -18.29 1.74 -6.94
N MET A 448 -17.24 0.92 -7.05
CA MET A 448 -16.80 0.31 -8.31
C MET A 448 -17.86 -0.64 -8.89
N ASP A 449 -18.51 -1.44 -8.04
CA ASP A 449 -19.59 -2.33 -8.49
C ASP A 449 -20.78 -1.55 -9.06
N ARG A 450 -21.15 -0.43 -8.42
CA ARG A 450 -22.17 0.49 -8.96
C ARG A 450 -21.79 1.06 -10.32
N LEU A 451 -20.52 1.46 -10.51
CA LEU A 451 -20.02 1.95 -11.80
C LEU A 451 -20.06 0.85 -12.87
N LYS A 452 -19.63 -0.37 -12.53
CA LYS A 452 -19.72 -1.54 -13.42
C LYS A 452 -21.16 -1.80 -13.83
N GLY A 453 -22.09 -1.75 -12.87
CA GLY A 453 -23.53 -1.87 -13.12
C GLY A 453 -24.06 -0.79 -14.07
N MET A 454 -23.56 0.45 -13.99
CA MET A 454 -23.91 1.51 -14.94
C MET A 454 -23.34 1.28 -16.34
N ILE A 455 -22.07 0.85 -16.43
CA ILE A 455 -21.40 0.60 -17.71
C ILE A 455 -22.09 -0.53 -18.48
N LEU A 456 -22.50 -1.59 -17.79
CA LEU A 456 -23.12 -2.78 -18.38
C LEU A 456 -24.64 -2.66 -18.60
N LYS A 457 -25.24 -1.48 -18.37
CA LYS A 457 -26.66 -1.28 -18.68
C LYS A 457 -26.91 -1.48 -20.18
N PRO A 458 -27.95 -2.26 -20.56
CA PRO A 458 -28.27 -2.49 -21.97
C PRO A 458 -28.80 -1.23 -22.66
N GLU A 459 -29.36 -0.28 -21.92
CA GLU A 459 -29.82 0.98 -22.50
C GLU A 459 -28.62 1.84 -22.95
N PRO A 460 -28.66 2.38 -24.18
CA PRO A 460 -27.62 3.30 -24.63
C PRO A 460 -27.73 4.62 -23.85
N SER A 461 -26.58 5.19 -23.52
CA SER A 461 -26.47 6.50 -22.91
C SER A 461 -26.06 7.55 -23.93
N GLU A 462 -26.63 8.75 -23.81
CA GLU A 462 -26.34 9.88 -24.69
C GLU A 462 -25.24 10.77 -24.10
N GLY A 463 -24.28 11.15 -24.95
CA GLY A 463 -23.26 12.12 -24.60
C GLY A 463 -23.76 13.56 -24.74
N TRP A 464 -23.46 14.39 -23.75
CA TRP A 464 -23.62 15.84 -23.80
C TRP A 464 -22.30 16.49 -24.21
N GLU A 465 -22.36 17.47 -25.11
CA GLU A 465 -21.18 18.22 -25.54
C GLU A 465 -21.44 19.72 -25.60
N ASN A 466 -20.40 20.49 -25.26
CA ASN A 466 -20.37 21.93 -25.44
C ASN A 466 -18.97 22.33 -25.95
N ILE A 467 -18.75 22.16 -27.26
CA ILE A 467 -17.43 22.28 -27.90
C ILE A 467 -17.42 23.49 -28.85
N TYR A 468 -16.41 24.34 -28.70
CA TYR A 468 -16.18 25.55 -29.49
C TYR A 468 -14.98 25.37 -30.44
N TYR A 469 -15.14 25.90 -31.66
CA TYR A 469 -14.08 25.91 -32.68
C TYR A 469 -13.55 27.33 -32.86
N LYS A 470 -12.25 27.54 -32.61
CA LYS A 470 -11.58 28.82 -32.83
C LYS A 470 -10.59 28.71 -33.99
N ARG A 471 -10.76 29.55 -35.01
CA ARG A 471 -9.79 29.67 -36.10
C ARG A 471 -8.64 30.58 -35.68
N HIS A 472 -7.45 30.03 -35.47
CA HIS A 472 -6.24 30.86 -35.42
C HIS A 472 -5.82 31.21 -36.85
N VAL A 473 -6.09 32.46 -37.25
CA VAL A 473 -5.85 32.98 -38.61
C VAL A 473 -4.35 32.99 -39.00
N ALA A 474 -3.43 32.89 -38.03
CA ALA A 474 -1.99 32.98 -38.27
C ALA A 474 -1.26 31.62 -38.47
N ALA A 475 -1.92 30.47 -38.26
CA ALA A 475 -1.24 29.15 -38.33
C ALA A 475 -2.07 28.02 -38.95
N GLY A 476 -3.32 28.25 -39.36
CA GLY A 476 -4.14 27.20 -39.98
C GLY A 476 -4.60 26.07 -39.05
N ILE A 477 -4.21 26.07 -37.77
CA ILE A 477 -4.58 25.06 -36.77
C ILE A 477 -5.99 25.39 -36.22
N PRO A 478 -7.01 24.52 -36.42
CA PRO A 478 -8.29 24.65 -35.76
C PRO A 478 -8.12 24.28 -34.28
N SER A 479 -8.20 25.26 -33.38
CA SER A 479 -8.19 24.97 -31.95
C SER A 479 -9.60 24.69 -31.46
N MET A 480 -9.75 23.58 -30.74
CA MET A 480 -11.02 23.09 -30.21
C MET A 480 -10.94 23.08 -28.69
N TYR A 481 -11.96 23.63 -28.03
CA TYR A 481 -12.05 23.61 -26.57
C TYR A 481 -13.50 23.43 -26.13
N GLY A 482 -13.68 22.88 -24.94
CA GLY A 482 -15.01 22.70 -24.36
C GLY A 482 -15.10 21.42 -23.56
N GLU A 483 -16.33 20.92 -23.37
CA GLU A 483 -16.57 19.75 -22.53
C GLU A 483 -17.31 18.65 -23.30
N TYR A 484 -16.95 17.41 -23.02
CA TYR A 484 -17.70 16.22 -23.40
C TYR A 484 -17.99 15.39 -22.15
N ARG A 485 -19.26 15.02 -21.94
CA ARG A 485 -19.72 14.27 -20.78
C ARG A 485 -20.66 13.17 -21.20
N GLU A 486 -20.41 11.95 -20.76
CA GLU A 486 -21.28 10.82 -21.04
C GLU A 486 -21.25 9.83 -19.85
N PRO A 487 -22.41 9.40 -19.30
CA PRO A 487 -22.46 8.62 -18.06
C PRO A 487 -21.63 7.34 -18.02
N LYS A 488 -21.67 6.49 -19.06
CA LYS A 488 -20.92 5.22 -19.12
C LYS A 488 -19.43 5.48 -19.28
N PHE A 489 -19.04 6.41 -20.13
CA PHE A 489 -17.67 6.85 -20.32
C PHE A 489 -17.05 7.41 -19.02
N GLU A 490 -17.76 8.31 -18.34
CA GLU A 490 -17.33 8.84 -17.04
C GLU A 490 -17.24 7.74 -15.99
N ALA A 491 -18.21 6.83 -15.94
CA ALA A 491 -18.17 5.70 -15.02
C ALA A 491 -16.94 4.80 -15.24
N LEU A 492 -16.56 4.56 -16.50
CA LEU A 492 -15.37 3.80 -16.83
C LEU A 492 -14.09 4.54 -16.40
N GLY A 493 -13.99 5.84 -16.70
CA GLY A 493 -12.87 6.68 -16.28
C GLY A 493 -12.72 6.78 -14.74
N LEU A 494 -13.83 6.81 -14.00
CA LEU A 494 -13.83 6.75 -12.54
C LEU A 494 -13.41 5.38 -12.03
N THR A 495 -13.85 4.29 -12.67
CA THR A 495 -13.50 2.92 -12.29
C THR A 495 -11.98 2.76 -12.23
N PHE A 496 -11.24 3.22 -13.25
CA PHE A 496 -9.77 3.15 -13.24
C PHE A 496 -9.11 3.98 -12.14
N ARG A 497 -9.67 5.14 -11.80
CA ARG A 497 -9.18 5.98 -10.70
C ARG A 497 -9.42 5.33 -9.35
N LEU A 498 -10.60 4.73 -9.17
CA LEU A 498 -10.93 3.97 -7.96
C LEU A 498 -10.08 2.70 -7.82
N GLU A 499 -9.80 1.99 -8.91
CA GLU A 499 -8.86 0.85 -8.92
C GLU A 499 -7.48 1.24 -8.39
N LYS A 500 -6.96 2.42 -8.78
CA LYS A 500 -5.68 2.93 -8.27
C LYS A 500 -5.73 3.27 -6.79
N ALA A 501 -6.80 3.93 -6.33
CA ALA A 501 -6.97 4.22 -4.90
C ALA A 501 -7.12 2.94 -4.06
N ALA A 502 -7.93 1.99 -4.52
CA ALA A 502 -8.11 0.69 -3.89
C ALA A 502 -6.79 -0.10 -3.84
N SER A 503 -5.98 -0.06 -4.91
CA SER A 503 -4.66 -0.70 -4.91
C SER A 503 -3.71 -0.09 -3.87
N ARG A 504 -3.78 1.22 -3.61
CA ARG A 504 -2.96 1.87 -2.57
C ARG A 504 -3.40 1.43 -1.17
N LEU A 505 -4.70 1.47 -0.87
CA LEU A 505 -5.24 0.99 0.41
C LEU A 505 -4.92 -0.49 0.63
N MET A 506 -5.07 -1.32 -0.40
CA MET A 506 -4.71 -2.74 -0.33
C MET A 506 -3.22 -2.94 -0.02
N GLY A 507 -2.36 -2.11 -0.61
CA GLY A 507 -0.93 -2.11 -0.32
C GLY A 507 -0.63 -1.79 1.15
N GLN A 508 -1.34 -0.84 1.75
CA GLN A 508 -1.21 -0.49 3.18
C GLN A 508 -1.64 -1.65 4.09
N ILE A 509 -2.82 -2.22 3.83
CA ILE A 509 -3.34 -3.38 4.56
C ILE A 509 -2.35 -4.55 4.54
N VAL A 510 -1.75 -4.84 3.37
CA VAL A 510 -0.76 -5.92 3.22
C VAL A 510 0.55 -5.59 3.94
N GLN A 511 1.04 -4.35 3.85
CA GLN A 511 2.27 -3.91 4.53
C GLN A 511 2.17 -3.97 6.06
N ASP A 512 0.96 -3.76 6.60
CA ASP A 512 0.69 -3.85 8.04
C ASP A 512 0.69 -5.28 8.59
N ILE A 513 0.73 -6.30 7.73
CA ILE A 513 0.80 -7.71 8.13
C ILE A 513 2.27 -8.11 8.30
N ASN A 514 2.67 -8.38 9.54
CA ASN A 514 4.01 -8.87 9.83
C ASN A 514 4.18 -10.33 9.39
N LEU A 515 5.01 -10.56 8.37
CA LEU A 515 5.37 -11.89 7.87
C LEU A 515 6.75 -12.39 8.37
N ASP A 516 7.44 -11.66 9.24
CA ASP A 516 8.72 -12.10 9.83
C ASP A 516 8.54 -13.31 10.75
N TYR A 517 7.36 -13.44 11.37
CA TYR A 517 6.91 -14.62 12.08
C TYR A 517 5.40 -14.80 11.91
N ILE A 518 4.96 -16.04 11.78
CA ILE A 518 3.56 -16.36 11.53
C ILE A 518 2.90 -16.85 12.83
N THR A 519 1.88 -16.13 13.29
CA THR A 519 1.00 -16.56 14.40
C THR A 519 -0.39 -16.93 13.89
N ALA A 520 -1.23 -17.56 14.72
CA ALA A 520 -2.63 -17.79 14.39
C ALA A 520 -3.39 -16.47 14.08
N LYS A 521 -2.99 -15.37 14.73
CA LYS A 521 -3.54 -14.03 14.46
C LYS A 521 -3.03 -13.48 13.12
N THR A 522 -1.74 -13.62 12.82
CA THR A 522 -1.18 -13.26 11.51
C THR A 522 -1.94 -13.97 10.39
N LEU A 523 -2.16 -15.29 10.51
CA LEU A 523 -2.89 -16.06 9.51
C LEU A 523 -4.34 -15.60 9.30
N ARG A 524 -5.02 -15.14 10.36
CA ARG A 524 -6.37 -14.55 10.24
C ARG A 524 -6.32 -13.25 9.45
N ARG A 525 -5.37 -12.35 9.76
CA ARG A 525 -5.18 -11.11 8.99
C ARG A 525 -4.83 -11.39 7.53
N VAL A 526 -4.00 -12.40 7.27
CA VAL A 526 -3.69 -12.85 5.91
C VAL A 526 -4.96 -13.34 5.20
N TYR A 527 -5.81 -14.14 5.87
CA TYR A 527 -7.09 -14.56 5.32
C TYR A 527 -8.01 -13.36 5.02
N ASP A 528 -8.10 -12.37 5.92
CA ASP A 528 -8.92 -11.18 5.72
C ASP A 528 -8.44 -10.37 4.49
N ALA A 529 -7.11 -10.21 4.33
CA ALA A 529 -6.52 -9.61 3.14
C ALA A 529 -6.78 -10.45 1.86
N LEU A 530 -6.67 -11.77 1.92
CA LEU A 530 -6.98 -12.63 0.77
C LEU A 530 -8.46 -12.60 0.39
N ALA A 531 -9.37 -12.43 1.36
CA ALA A 531 -10.78 -12.22 1.08
C ALA A 531 -11.01 -10.88 0.35
N LEU A 532 -10.31 -9.81 0.75
CA LEU A 532 -10.36 -8.53 0.04
C LEU A 532 -9.79 -8.64 -1.39
N PHE A 533 -8.70 -9.38 -1.59
CA PHE A 533 -8.19 -9.68 -2.93
C PHE A 533 -9.24 -10.42 -3.77
N HIS A 534 -9.87 -11.45 -3.21
CA HIS A 534 -10.92 -12.20 -3.89
C HIS A 534 -12.10 -11.30 -4.29
N GLU A 535 -12.60 -10.45 -3.38
CA GLU A 535 -13.64 -9.47 -3.67
C GLU A 535 -13.24 -8.52 -4.82
N GLY A 536 -11.99 -8.04 -4.82
CA GLY A 536 -11.47 -7.19 -5.89
C GLY A 536 -11.35 -7.89 -7.25
N LEU A 537 -11.00 -9.19 -7.27
CA LEU A 537 -10.98 -10.01 -8.49
C LEU A 537 -12.40 -10.20 -9.07
N GLU A 538 -13.40 -10.40 -8.21
CA GLU A 538 -14.79 -10.55 -8.66
C GLU A 538 -15.32 -9.28 -9.34
N LEU A 539 -14.90 -8.10 -8.89
CA LEU A 539 -15.21 -6.83 -9.56
C LEU A 539 -14.67 -6.81 -10.99
N ASP A 540 -13.50 -7.42 -11.22
CA ASP A 540 -12.93 -7.58 -12.56
C ASP A 540 -13.55 -8.74 -13.37
N GLY A 541 -14.56 -9.42 -12.80
CA GLY A 541 -15.21 -10.57 -13.42
C GLY A 541 -14.38 -11.86 -13.35
N ILE A 542 -13.33 -11.89 -12.54
CA ILE A 542 -12.46 -13.05 -12.37
C ILE A 542 -12.98 -13.89 -11.21
N ARG A 543 -13.50 -15.08 -11.52
CA ARG A 543 -13.94 -16.07 -10.53
C ARG A 543 -13.19 -17.36 -10.73
N HIS A 544 -12.60 -17.88 -9.64
CA HIS A 544 -11.84 -19.13 -9.67
C HIS A 544 -12.32 -20.09 -8.59
N PRO A 545 -13.00 -21.20 -8.94
CA PRO A 545 -13.54 -22.15 -7.97
C PRO A 545 -12.49 -22.74 -7.03
N GLY A 546 -11.26 -22.97 -7.54
CA GLY A 546 -10.15 -23.46 -6.74
C GLY A 546 -9.74 -22.47 -5.63
N LEU A 547 -9.67 -21.18 -5.97
CA LEU A 547 -9.32 -20.13 -5.01
C LEU A 547 -10.40 -20.01 -3.93
N GLU A 548 -11.67 -19.96 -4.33
CA GLU A 548 -12.81 -19.86 -3.41
C GLU A 548 -12.85 -21.06 -2.44
N SER A 549 -12.63 -22.27 -2.95
CA SER A 549 -12.55 -23.49 -2.14
C SER A 549 -11.39 -23.43 -1.14
N ASN A 550 -10.20 -23.03 -1.59
CA ASN A 550 -9.01 -22.95 -0.73
C ASN A 550 -9.16 -21.88 0.37
N LEU A 551 -9.77 -20.72 0.06
CA LEU A 551 -10.08 -19.69 1.06
C LEU A 551 -11.09 -20.18 2.10
N LYS A 552 -12.13 -20.93 1.68
CA LYS A 552 -13.06 -21.58 2.62
C LYS A 552 -12.33 -22.59 3.50
N MET A 553 -11.43 -23.38 2.92
CA MET A 553 -10.62 -24.36 3.67
C MET A 553 -9.71 -23.67 4.70
N LEU A 554 -9.07 -22.56 4.33
CA LEU A 554 -8.30 -21.72 5.25
C LEU A 554 -9.18 -21.19 6.38
N LYS A 555 -10.35 -20.63 6.07
CA LYS A 555 -11.29 -20.12 7.09
C LYS A 555 -11.69 -21.20 8.08
N SER A 556 -12.04 -22.38 7.60
CA SER A 556 -12.43 -23.53 8.44
C SER A 556 -11.27 -24.05 9.28
N SER A 557 -10.03 -23.95 8.81
CA SER A 557 -8.85 -24.39 9.56
C SER A 557 -8.69 -23.66 10.90
N PHE A 558 -9.11 -22.39 11.01
CA PHE A 558 -9.03 -21.60 12.23
C PHE A 558 -9.91 -22.11 13.38
N SER A 559 -10.88 -22.97 13.09
CA SER A 559 -11.70 -23.61 14.11
C SER A 559 -11.01 -24.82 14.77
N SER A 560 -9.93 -25.33 14.19
CA SER A 560 -9.19 -26.48 14.73
C SER A 560 -7.91 -26.04 15.43
N ALA A 561 -7.83 -26.26 16.74
CA ALA A 561 -6.60 -26.03 17.51
C ALA A 561 -5.48 -27.05 17.21
N SER A 562 -5.78 -28.10 16.42
CA SER A 562 -4.84 -29.17 16.06
C SER A 562 -4.21 -28.98 14.68
N PHE A 563 -4.59 -27.93 13.96
CA PHE A 563 -4.08 -27.67 12.62
C PHE A 563 -2.59 -27.31 12.67
N SER A 564 -1.79 -28.02 11.88
CA SER A 564 -0.33 -27.88 11.88
C SER A 564 0.15 -26.84 10.88
N LEU A 565 1.38 -26.35 11.08
CA LEU A 565 2.03 -25.41 10.17
C LEU A 565 2.13 -25.95 8.73
N ASP A 566 2.49 -27.22 8.57
CA ASP A 566 2.61 -27.86 7.25
C ASP A 566 1.27 -27.91 6.53
N GLN A 567 0.17 -28.11 7.26
CA GLN A 567 -1.17 -28.06 6.67
C GLN A 567 -1.55 -26.64 6.24
N TYR A 568 -1.15 -25.61 7.01
CA TYR A 568 -1.31 -24.22 6.57
C TYR A 568 -0.49 -23.98 5.29
N ALA A 569 0.78 -24.36 5.26
CA ALA A 569 1.65 -24.22 4.10
C ALA A 569 1.03 -24.85 2.84
N ASN A 570 0.50 -26.07 2.94
CA ASN A 570 -0.17 -26.73 1.81
C ASN A 570 -1.39 -25.95 1.31
N ILE A 571 -2.22 -25.39 2.20
CA ILE A 571 -3.36 -24.55 1.78
C ILE A 571 -2.88 -23.33 1.01
N PHE A 572 -1.84 -22.66 1.50
CA PHE A 572 -1.29 -21.48 0.82
C PHE A 572 -0.63 -21.83 -0.52
N GLU A 573 -0.02 -23.01 -0.66
CA GLU A 573 0.48 -23.51 -1.95
C GLU A 573 -0.65 -23.78 -2.94
N PHE A 574 -1.80 -24.33 -2.50
CA PHE A 574 -2.97 -24.48 -3.35
C PHE A 574 -3.57 -23.13 -3.76
N ILE A 575 -3.51 -22.12 -2.88
CA ILE A 575 -3.88 -20.74 -3.20
C ILE A 575 -2.90 -20.18 -4.24
N GLU A 576 -1.60 -20.37 -4.07
CA GLU A 576 -0.57 -19.94 -5.03
C GLU A 576 -0.77 -20.56 -6.41
N GLU A 577 -1.07 -21.86 -6.47
CA GLU A 577 -1.39 -22.55 -7.72
C GLU A 577 -2.65 -21.98 -8.37
N SER A 578 -3.71 -21.73 -7.59
CA SER A 578 -4.93 -21.08 -8.08
C SER A 578 -4.66 -19.68 -8.64
N VAL A 579 -3.77 -18.90 -8.02
CA VAL A 579 -3.37 -17.57 -8.53
C VAL A 579 -2.60 -17.68 -9.85
N LYS A 580 -1.70 -18.65 -9.97
CA LYS A 580 -0.97 -18.94 -11.23
C LYS A 580 -1.92 -19.35 -12.36
N GLU A 581 -2.94 -20.17 -12.06
CA GLU A 581 -3.99 -20.54 -13.00
C GLU A 581 -4.79 -19.31 -13.47
N ILE A 582 -5.22 -18.45 -12.55
CA ILE A 582 -5.90 -17.18 -12.87
C ILE A 582 -5.05 -16.33 -13.82
N ILE A 583 -3.76 -16.15 -13.51
CA ILE A 583 -2.81 -15.39 -14.33
C ILE A 583 -2.73 -16.00 -15.74
N ALA A 584 -2.53 -17.32 -15.82
CA ALA A 584 -2.40 -18.02 -17.10
C ALA A 584 -3.66 -17.90 -17.96
N GLU A 585 -4.84 -18.07 -17.39
CA GLU A 585 -6.11 -18.06 -18.12
C GLU A 585 -6.54 -16.66 -18.55
N HIS A 586 -6.42 -15.66 -17.68
CA HIS A 586 -7.01 -14.34 -17.91
C HIS A 586 -6.01 -13.33 -18.49
N PHE A 587 -4.70 -13.54 -18.33
CA PHE A 587 -3.68 -12.54 -18.68
C PHE A 587 -2.60 -13.05 -19.63
N LEU A 588 -2.42 -14.37 -19.77
CA LEU A 588 -1.43 -14.94 -20.69
C LEU A 588 -2.08 -15.54 -21.95
N ARG A 589 -2.88 -16.61 -21.79
CA ARG A 589 -3.42 -17.42 -22.89
C ARG A 589 -4.26 -16.62 -23.90
N ILE A 590 -4.91 -15.55 -23.45
CA ILE A 590 -5.75 -14.68 -24.30
C ILE A 590 -4.92 -13.92 -25.35
N TYR A 591 -3.68 -13.55 -25.03
CA TYR A 591 -2.82 -12.74 -25.91
C TYR A 591 -1.84 -13.57 -26.73
N ASP A 592 -1.56 -14.81 -26.34
CA ASP A 592 -0.63 -15.73 -26.99
C ASP A 592 -0.81 -15.83 -28.52
N PRO A 593 -2.03 -16.06 -29.06
CA PRO A 593 -2.24 -16.14 -30.51
C PRO A 593 -1.89 -14.83 -31.22
N ALA A 594 -2.27 -13.69 -30.64
CA ALA A 594 -2.02 -12.38 -31.20
C ALA A 594 -0.52 -12.04 -31.19
N LEU A 595 0.20 -12.33 -30.11
CA LEU A 595 1.64 -12.11 -30.00
C LEU A 595 2.44 -12.88 -31.05
N ARG A 596 2.06 -14.14 -31.33
CA ARG A 596 2.72 -14.97 -32.37
C ARG A 596 2.63 -14.38 -33.77
N VAL A 597 1.58 -13.61 -34.05
CA VAL A 597 1.36 -12.98 -35.35
C VAL A 597 1.95 -11.57 -35.40
N ILE A 598 1.75 -10.76 -34.34
CA ILE A 598 2.09 -9.33 -34.35
C ILE A 598 3.58 -9.08 -34.08
N VAL A 599 4.22 -9.89 -33.22
CA VAL A 599 5.65 -9.68 -32.88
C VAL A 599 6.55 -9.80 -34.12
N PRO A 600 6.41 -10.81 -34.99
CA PRO A 600 7.17 -10.86 -36.23
C PRO A 600 6.95 -9.65 -37.16
N GLN A 601 5.77 -9.01 -37.10
CA GLN A 601 5.46 -7.81 -37.89
C GLN A 601 6.13 -6.52 -37.35
N LEU A 602 6.86 -6.58 -36.22
CA LEU A 602 7.52 -5.42 -35.62
C LEU A 602 8.95 -5.20 -36.11
N ASP A 603 9.64 -6.25 -36.52
CA ASP A 603 11.08 -6.25 -36.82
C ASP A 603 11.35 -6.55 -38.31
N GLU A 604 11.12 -5.56 -39.17
CA GLU A 604 11.55 -5.60 -40.59
C GLU A 604 12.67 -4.58 -40.81
N GLY A 605 13.91 -5.02 -40.59
CA GLY A 605 15.10 -4.41 -41.19
C GLY A 605 15.49 -5.16 -42.48
N GLU A 606 16.31 -4.54 -43.33
CA GLU A 606 16.67 -5.00 -44.70
C GLU A 606 17.33 -6.40 -44.80
N ALA A 607 17.67 -7.05 -43.68
CA ALA A 607 18.11 -8.44 -43.64
C ALA A 607 17.22 -9.22 -42.65
N GLY A 608 16.38 -10.12 -43.17
CA GLY A 608 15.46 -10.91 -42.37
C GLY A 608 16.20 -11.70 -41.27
N PRO A 609 15.76 -11.63 -40.00
CA PRO A 609 16.40 -12.34 -38.90
C PRO A 609 16.30 -13.86 -39.11
N SER A 610 17.30 -14.60 -38.64
CA SER A 610 17.25 -16.07 -38.62
C SER A 610 16.07 -16.58 -37.76
N GLU A 611 15.61 -17.80 -38.01
CA GLU A 611 14.50 -18.40 -37.24
C GLU A 611 14.78 -18.43 -35.73
N ALA A 612 16.05 -18.62 -35.33
CA ALA A 612 16.46 -18.57 -33.93
C ALA A 612 16.33 -17.16 -33.32
N GLN A 613 16.77 -16.13 -34.06
CA GLN A 613 16.62 -14.72 -33.64
C GLN A 613 15.15 -14.32 -33.54
N MET A 614 14.31 -14.78 -34.47
CA MET A 614 12.87 -14.51 -34.43
C MET A 614 12.20 -15.12 -33.18
N ARG A 615 12.56 -16.37 -32.82
CA ARG A 615 12.05 -17.01 -31.59
C ARG A 615 12.53 -16.29 -30.33
N GLU A 616 13.78 -15.85 -30.30
CA GLU A 616 14.34 -15.10 -29.17
C GLU A 616 13.65 -13.74 -29.01
N THR A 617 13.45 -13.00 -30.10
CA THR A 617 12.73 -11.73 -30.11
C THR A 617 11.28 -11.89 -29.69
N LEU A 618 10.60 -12.94 -30.18
CA LEU A 618 9.25 -13.29 -29.77
C LEU A 618 9.19 -13.49 -28.25
N HIS A 619 10.08 -14.33 -27.70
CA HIS A 619 10.11 -14.57 -26.26
C HIS A 619 10.35 -13.29 -25.46
N LYS A 620 11.36 -12.47 -25.82
CA LYS A 620 11.68 -11.23 -25.10
C LYS A 620 10.55 -10.22 -25.12
N ARG A 621 9.94 -9.97 -26.29
CA ARG A 621 8.84 -9.01 -26.42
C ARG A 621 7.56 -9.51 -25.77
N SER A 622 7.26 -10.81 -25.86
CA SER A 622 6.14 -11.42 -25.16
C SER A 622 6.30 -11.34 -23.63
N GLU A 623 7.49 -11.63 -23.11
CA GLU A 623 7.76 -11.51 -21.67
C GLU A 623 7.59 -10.07 -21.18
N GLY A 624 8.15 -9.10 -21.92
CA GLY A 624 7.96 -7.68 -21.63
C GLY A 624 6.49 -7.27 -21.63
N PHE A 625 5.74 -7.69 -22.65
CA PHE A 625 4.30 -7.45 -22.75
C PHE A 625 3.54 -8.03 -21.55
N PHE A 626 3.77 -9.29 -21.18
CA PHE A 626 3.07 -9.91 -20.06
C PHE A 626 3.38 -9.23 -18.73
N ARG A 627 4.63 -8.82 -18.51
CA ARG A 627 5.03 -8.07 -17.31
C ARG A 627 4.27 -6.74 -17.20
N GLU A 628 4.14 -6.01 -18.31
CA GLU A 628 3.36 -4.77 -18.34
C GLU A 628 1.86 -5.01 -18.12
N VAL A 629 1.28 -6.04 -18.74
CA VAL A 629 -0.12 -6.41 -18.56
C VAL A 629 -0.41 -6.76 -17.11
N LEU A 630 0.42 -7.60 -16.48
CA LEU A 630 0.26 -7.99 -15.08
C LEU A 630 0.48 -6.82 -14.12
N SER A 631 1.47 -5.95 -14.39
CA SER A 631 1.69 -4.74 -13.59
C SER A 631 0.54 -3.73 -13.70
N ALA A 632 -0.18 -3.71 -14.82
CA ALA A 632 -1.34 -2.84 -15.02
C ALA A 632 -2.66 -3.45 -14.53
N ALA A 633 -2.70 -4.77 -14.33
CA ALA A 633 -3.88 -5.50 -13.86
C ALA A 633 -4.23 -5.13 -12.42
N PHE A 634 -5.52 -5.06 -12.12
CA PHE A 634 -6.01 -4.69 -10.81
C PHE A 634 -5.69 -5.81 -9.80
N LEU A 635 -4.91 -5.49 -8.76
CA LEU A 635 -4.50 -6.35 -7.64
C LEU A 635 -3.70 -7.64 -7.95
N ILE A 636 -3.63 -8.12 -9.19
CA ILE A 636 -3.04 -9.43 -9.55
C ILE A 636 -1.59 -9.59 -9.08
N GLN A 637 -0.70 -8.66 -9.46
CA GLN A 637 0.72 -8.78 -9.08
C GLN A 637 0.92 -8.69 -7.57
N MET A 638 0.10 -7.89 -6.89
CA MET A 638 0.16 -7.75 -5.44
C MET A 638 -0.31 -9.03 -4.74
N LEU A 639 -1.38 -9.66 -5.23
CA LEU A 639 -1.87 -10.95 -4.75
C LEU A 639 -0.82 -12.05 -4.92
N ASP A 640 -0.22 -12.16 -6.11
CA ASP A 640 0.82 -13.16 -6.40
C ASP A 640 2.03 -13.02 -5.47
N ASN A 641 2.52 -11.79 -5.30
CA ASN A 641 3.62 -11.49 -4.38
C ASN A 641 3.23 -11.80 -2.93
N PHE A 642 2.04 -11.38 -2.48
CA PHE A 642 1.59 -11.57 -1.10
C PHE A 642 1.43 -13.04 -0.74
N VAL A 643 0.86 -13.85 -1.64
CA VAL A 643 0.72 -15.30 -1.44
C VAL A 643 2.11 -15.96 -1.42
N SER A 644 2.97 -15.62 -2.38
CA SER A 644 4.34 -16.14 -2.47
C SER A 644 5.16 -15.82 -1.22
N ASP A 645 5.07 -14.59 -0.71
CA ASP A 645 5.77 -14.16 0.50
C ASP A 645 5.23 -14.87 1.74
N THR A 646 3.91 -15.11 1.81
CA THR A 646 3.29 -15.89 2.89
C THR A 646 3.74 -17.35 2.87
N VAL A 647 3.77 -18.01 1.70
CA VAL A 647 4.29 -19.38 1.55
C VAL A 647 5.76 -19.44 2.00
N ARG A 648 6.58 -18.48 1.54
CA ARG A 648 7.99 -18.39 1.93
C ARG A 648 8.16 -18.21 3.45
N ALA A 649 7.36 -17.37 4.08
CA ALA A 649 7.37 -17.15 5.53
C ALA A 649 7.00 -18.44 6.30
N LEU A 650 5.94 -19.14 5.88
CA LEU A 650 5.50 -20.40 6.47
C LEU A 650 6.58 -21.49 6.36
N ARG A 651 7.15 -21.68 5.16
CA ARG A 651 8.21 -22.67 4.90
C ARG A 651 9.49 -22.35 5.69
N SER A 652 9.92 -21.09 5.67
CA SER A 652 11.07 -20.63 6.45
C SER A 652 10.90 -20.92 7.94
N MET A 653 9.71 -20.66 8.50
CA MET A 653 9.42 -20.97 9.89
C MET A 653 9.47 -22.48 10.18
N GLY A 654 8.97 -23.31 9.26
CA GLY A 654 9.02 -24.77 9.37
C GLY A 654 10.44 -25.35 9.32
N ASP A 655 11.31 -24.78 8.50
CA ASP A 655 12.67 -25.28 8.28
C ASP A 655 13.64 -24.87 9.42
N HIS A 656 13.43 -23.70 10.03
CA HIS A 656 14.38 -23.12 11.00
C HIS A 656 13.96 -23.29 12.46
N LEU A 657 12.69 -23.58 12.76
CA LEU A 657 12.20 -23.70 14.14
C LEU A 657 11.81 -25.13 14.51
N PRO A 658 12.17 -25.61 15.73
CA PRO A 658 11.68 -26.90 16.22
C PRO A 658 10.15 -26.91 16.37
N ARG A 659 9.50 -28.06 16.13
CA ARG A 659 8.03 -28.20 16.21
C ARG A 659 7.39 -27.67 17.51
N LYS A 660 8.05 -27.88 18.66
CA LYS A 660 7.57 -27.38 19.95
C LYS A 660 7.55 -25.84 20.00
N LEU A 661 8.54 -25.20 19.39
CA LEU A 661 8.67 -23.75 19.31
C LEU A 661 7.63 -23.17 18.33
N ILE A 662 7.39 -23.83 17.21
CA ILE A 662 6.37 -23.42 16.23
C ILE A 662 5.00 -23.33 16.90
N ARG A 663 4.59 -24.34 17.67
CA ARG A 663 3.29 -24.31 18.37
C ARG A 663 3.18 -23.13 19.34
N ASP A 664 4.27 -22.79 20.00
CA ASP A 664 4.32 -21.70 20.96
C ASP A 664 4.29 -20.32 20.27
N VAL A 665 5.05 -20.15 19.18
CA VAL A 665 4.97 -18.95 18.30
C VAL A 665 3.57 -18.79 17.70
N MET A 666 2.94 -19.89 17.27
CA MET A 666 1.58 -19.84 16.69
C MET A 666 0.53 -19.37 17.71
N ALA A 667 0.75 -19.61 19.00
CA ALA A 667 -0.12 -19.19 20.09
C ALA A 667 0.18 -17.77 20.61
N TYR A 668 1.34 -17.20 20.28
CA TYR A 668 1.75 -15.86 20.70
C TYR A 668 0.83 -14.78 20.12
N ASP A 669 0.37 -13.88 20.98
CA ASP A 669 -0.39 -12.68 20.61
C ASP A 669 0.27 -11.43 21.20
N ALA A 670 0.80 -10.58 20.33
CA ALA A 670 1.48 -9.34 20.70
C ALA A 670 0.61 -8.38 21.52
N ASP A 671 -0.72 -8.40 21.33
CA ASP A 671 -1.64 -7.49 22.03
C ASP A 671 -1.84 -7.86 23.51
N LEU A 672 -1.43 -9.07 23.90
CA LEU A 672 -1.59 -9.58 25.27
C LEU A 672 -0.33 -9.47 26.12
N ILE A 673 0.75 -8.85 25.61
CA ILE A 673 2.08 -8.85 26.24
C ILE A 673 2.24 -7.78 27.32
N ILE A 674 1.77 -6.55 27.08
CA ILE A 674 1.94 -5.43 28.02
C ILE A 674 0.61 -4.73 28.30
N SER A 675 0.34 -4.51 29.59
CA SER A 675 -0.81 -3.74 30.06
C SER A 675 -0.35 -2.51 30.85
N PRO A 676 -0.64 -1.27 30.39
CA PRO A 676 -0.42 -0.07 31.20
C PRO A 676 -1.29 -0.09 32.47
N LEU A 677 -0.77 0.41 33.60
CA LEU A 677 -1.59 0.53 34.81
C LEU A 677 -2.63 1.65 34.70
N CYS A 678 -2.31 2.74 34.00
CA CYS A 678 -3.17 3.93 33.92
C CYS A 678 -4.29 3.86 32.89
N ARG A 679 -4.35 2.80 32.06
CA ARG A 679 -5.35 2.66 30.99
C ARG A 679 -6.01 1.28 31.05
N GLU A 680 -7.33 1.23 30.91
CA GLU A 680 -8.07 -0.03 30.87
C GLU A 680 -7.66 -0.88 29.66
N THR A 681 -7.45 -2.18 29.89
CA THR A 681 -7.18 -3.18 28.85
C THR A 681 -8.08 -4.40 29.07
N ARG A 682 -9.31 -4.35 28.54
CA ARG A 682 -10.41 -5.27 28.87
C ARG A 682 -10.05 -6.76 28.85
N LEU A 683 -9.29 -7.23 27.86
CA LEU A 683 -8.90 -8.64 27.76
C LEU A 683 -7.90 -9.08 28.84
N MET A 684 -7.00 -8.17 29.22
CA MET A 684 -5.91 -8.44 30.16
C MET A 684 -6.26 -8.08 31.60
N ASP A 685 -7.28 -7.25 31.87
CA ASP A 685 -7.58 -6.70 33.20
C ASP A 685 -8.24 -7.72 34.14
N ASN A 686 -7.48 -8.77 34.47
CA ASN A 686 -7.85 -9.81 35.39
C ASN A 686 -6.60 -10.45 36.04
N PRO A 687 -6.76 -11.19 37.14
CA PRO A 687 -5.63 -11.81 37.85
C PRO A 687 -4.86 -12.87 37.05
N ILE A 688 -5.43 -13.43 35.98
CA ILE A 688 -4.75 -14.46 35.16
C ILE A 688 -3.62 -13.82 34.37
N PHE A 689 -3.85 -12.67 33.73
CA PHE A 689 -2.84 -11.97 32.93
C PHE A 689 -1.94 -11.07 33.78
N LEU A 690 -2.50 -10.30 34.72
CA LEU A 690 -1.72 -9.29 35.47
C LEU A 690 -1.15 -9.82 36.79
N GLY A 691 -1.63 -10.97 37.26
CA GLY A 691 -1.44 -11.37 38.64
C GLY A 691 -2.30 -10.54 39.62
N ALA A 692 -2.45 -11.02 40.85
CA ALA A 692 -3.30 -10.39 41.85
C ALA A 692 -2.82 -8.97 42.21
N LYS A 693 -1.50 -8.81 42.42
CA LYS A 693 -0.91 -7.52 42.83
C LYS A 693 -1.17 -6.41 41.80
N ALA A 694 -0.80 -6.63 40.55
CA ALA A 694 -0.96 -5.61 39.52
C ALA A 694 -2.44 -5.35 39.17
N PHE A 695 -3.28 -6.40 39.19
CA PHE A 695 -4.72 -6.23 39.02
C PHE A 695 -5.34 -5.28 40.06
N PHE A 696 -5.01 -5.45 41.35
CA PHE A 696 -5.51 -4.55 42.38
C PHE A 696 -4.92 -3.14 42.25
N LEU A 697 -3.62 -2.99 41.96
CA LEU A 697 -3.02 -1.67 41.71
C LEU A 697 -3.71 -0.92 40.57
N LYS A 698 -4.02 -1.63 39.49
CA LYS A 698 -4.73 -1.07 38.35
C LYS A 698 -6.15 -0.61 38.72
N LYS A 699 -6.88 -1.42 39.50
CA LYS A 699 -8.19 -1.03 40.05
C LYS A 699 -8.11 0.19 40.95
N LEU A 700 -7.12 0.24 41.84
CA LEU A 700 -6.89 1.39 42.72
C LEU A 700 -6.58 2.65 41.93
N LEU A 701 -5.70 2.57 40.93
CA LEU A 701 -5.37 3.73 40.09
C LEU A 701 -6.61 4.22 39.31
N ALA A 702 -7.41 3.31 38.74
CA ALA A 702 -8.66 3.65 38.07
C ALA A 702 -9.70 4.30 39.02
N ALA A 703 -9.69 3.94 40.30
CA ALA A 703 -10.53 4.52 41.34
C ALA A 703 -9.92 5.79 42.00
N GLY A 704 -8.83 6.33 41.44
CA GLY A 704 -8.21 7.58 41.90
C GLY A 704 -7.46 7.46 43.23
N PHE A 705 -6.99 6.27 43.60
CA PHE A 705 -6.05 6.11 44.70
C PHE A 705 -4.63 6.47 44.26
N PRO A 706 -3.76 6.95 45.16
CA PRO A 706 -2.44 7.40 44.78
C PRO A 706 -1.49 6.20 44.59
N VAL A 707 -1.50 5.62 43.39
CA VAL A 707 -0.64 4.48 43.04
C VAL A 707 0.46 4.97 42.09
N PRO A 708 1.74 4.59 42.28
CA PRO A 708 2.80 4.93 41.33
C PRO A 708 2.51 4.34 39.96
N ASN A 709 2.59 5.17 38.92
CA ASN A 709 2.30 4.74 37.56
C ASN A 709 3.38 3.77 37.02
N GLY A 710 3.00 2.98 36.01
CA GLY A 710 3.82 1.92 35.44
C GLY A 710 3.05 1.06 34.44
N PHE A 711 3.63 -0.09 34.12
CA PHE A 711 3.05 -1.08 33.22
C PHE A 711 3.39 -2.49 33.68
N VAL A 712 2.67 -3.47 33.15
CA VAL A 712 2.75 -4.87 33.54
C VAL A 712 3.06 -5.70 32.31
N LEU A 713 4.14 -6.46 32.33
CA LEU A 713 4.33 -7.57 31.40
C LEU A 713 3.49 -8.73 31.91
N THR A 714 2.53 -9.16 31.11
CA THR A 714 1.55 -10.16 31.55
C THR A 714 2.18 -11.54 31.70
N THR A 715 1.40 -12.48 32.25
CA THR A 715 1.77 -13.89 32.30
C THR A 715 1.93 -14.52 30.90
N GLU A 716 1.42 -13.92 29.81
CA GLU A 716 1.68 -14.41 28.43
C GLU A 716 3.15 -14.31 28.06
N VAL A 717 3.83 -13.25 28.51
CA VAL A 717 5.27 -13.10 28.29
C VAL A 717 6.04 -14.23 28.96
N PHE A 718 5.58 -14.67 30.13
CA PHE A 718 6.16 -15.83 30.82
C PHE A 718 5.86 -17.15 30.11
N ARG A 719 4.62 -17.36 29.63
CA ARG A 719 4.21 -18.58 28.92
C ARG A 719 5.01 -18.78 27.64
N HIS A 720 5.22 -17.69 26.89
CA HIS A 720 5.94 -17.70 25.62
C HIS A 720 7.44 -17.35 25.75
N ARG A 721 7.99 -17.26 26.97
CA ARG A 721 9.36 -16.76 27.23
C ARG A 721 10.44 -17.49 26.42
N GLN A 722 10.28 -18.80 26.21
CA GLN A 722 11.24 -19.57 25.43
C GLN A 722 11.23 -19.19 23.95
N SER A 723 10.05 -18.98 23.36
CA SER A 723 9.90 -18.52 21.97
C SER A 723 10.36 -17.10 21.79
N ILE A 724 9.98 -16.21 22.71
CA ILE A 724 10.41 -14.81 22.73
C ILE A 724 11.94 -14.71 22.73
N VAL A 725 12.63 -15.44 23.62
CA VAL A 725 14.09 -15.34 23.73
C VAL A 725 14.81 -15.97 22.54
N LYS A 726 14.27 -17.07 21.98
CA LYS A 726 14.90 -17.80 20.87
C LYS A 726 14.61 -17.19 19.49
N HIS A 727 13.53 -16.44 19.34
CA HIS A 727 13.15 -15.80 18.09
C HIS A 727 13.60 -14.33 18.09
N PRO A 728 14.65 -13.94 17.32
CA PRO A 728 15.23 -12.60 17.38
C PRO A 728 14.20 -11.47 17.16
N GLN A 729 13.32 -11.63 16.17
CA GLN A 729 12.33 -10.63 15.79
C GLN A 729 11.28 -10.40 16.90
N ILE A 730 10.76 -11.46 17.52
CA ILE A 730 9.84 -11.34 18.67
C ILE A 730 10.55 -10.69 19.86
N ASN A 731 11.81 -11.07 20.12
CA ASN A 731 12.60 -10.46 21.20
C ASN A 731 12.81 -8.95 21.01
N GLU A 732 13.08 -8.52 19.78
CA GLU A 732 13.22 -7.12 19.42
C GLU A 732 11.90 -6.37 19.51
N GLU A 733 10.80 -6.99 19.08
CA GLU A 733 9.44 -6.45 19.20
C GLU A 733 9.10 -6.16 20.66
N ILE A 734 9.28 -7.11 21.57
CA ILE A 734 9.06 -6.89 23.01
C ILE A 734 9.96 -5.78 23.55
N GLY A 735 11.23 -5.71 23.11
CA GLY A 735 12.11 -4.60 23.43
C GLY A 735 11.56 -3.25 22.98
N ARG A 736 10.93 -3.18 21.81
CA ARG A 736 10.25 -1.98 21.29
C ARG A 736 9.04 -1.62 22.14
N PHE A 737 8.19 -2.59 22.50
CA PHE A 737 7.02 -2.35 23.36
C PHE A 737 7.40 -1.85 24.75
N ILE A 738 8.45 -2.40 25.36
CA ILE A 738 8.96 -1.92 26.65
C ILE A 738 9.43 -0.46 26.52
N ARG A 739 10.18 -0.11 25.46
CA ARG A 739 10.61 1.28 25.22
C ARG A 739 9.44 2.23 25.02
N GLN A 740 8.41 1.82 24.27
CA GLN A 740 7.22 2.64 24.05
C GLN A 740 6.50 2.96 25.37
N HIS A 741 6.29 1.95 26.22
CA HIS A 741 5.64 2.14 27.52
C HIS A 741 6.52 2.91 28.51
N LEU A 742 7.84 2.76 28.41
CA LEU A 742 8.79 3.58 29.15
C LEU A 742 8.68 5.05 28.72
N GLY A 743 8.65 5.34 27.42
CA GLY A 743 8.47 6.71 26.90
C GLY A 743 7.17 7.36 27.37
N MET A 744 6.07 6.59 27.43
CA MET A 744 4.80 7.07 28.02
C MET A 744 4.95 7.40 29.51
N LEU A 745 5.69 6.57 30.26
CA LEU A 745 5.97 6.81 31.67
C LEU A 745 6.88 8.03 31.89
N GLU A 746 7.88 8.23 31.03
CA GLU A 746 8.76 9.40 31.04
C GLU A 746 7.96 10.68 30.81
N GLN A 747 7.09 10.70 29.79
CA GLN A 747 6.18 11.82 29.52
C GLN A 747 5.28 12.15 30.70
N THR A 748 4.70 11.12 31.34
CA THR A 748 3.79 11.30 32.47
C THR A 748 4.52 11.80 33.72
N THR A 749 5.78 11.39 33.92
CA THR A 749 6.54 11.69 35.15
C THR A 749 7.45 12.92 35.01
N GLY A 750 7.71 13.39 33.80
CA GLY A 750 8.67 14.47 33.52
C GLY A 750 10.13 14.08 33.86
N ARG A 751 10.44 12.78 33.91
CA ARG A 751 11.77 12.22 34.19
C ARG A 751 12.17 11.26 33.09
N THR A 752 13.46 11.10 32.86
CA THR A 752 13.99 10.28 31.77
C THR A 752 14.76 9.09 32.33
N PHE A 753 14.50 7.89 31.82
CA PHE A 753 15.16 6.67 32.25
C PHE A 753 16.59 6.62 31.71
N GLY A 754 17.56 6.56 32.62
CA GLY A 754 18.98 6.61 32.28
C GLY A 754 19.60 8.00 32.22
N ASP A 755 18.84 9.07 32.45
CA ASP A 755 19.39 10.43 32.56
C ASP A 755 20.09 10.63 33.92
N SER A 756 21.33 11.13 33.90
CA SER A 756 22.10 11.43 35.12
C SER A 756 21.61 12.65 35.88
N ALA A 757 20.96 13.61 35.21
CA ALA A 757 20.49 14.85 35.84
C ALA A 757 19.09 14.68 36.46
N ASN A 758 18.15 14.08 35.74
CA ASN A 758 16.78 13.86 36.20
C ASN A 758 16.30 12.41 35.98
N PRO A 759 16.90 11.43 36.69
CA PRO A 759 16.63 10.02 36.46
C PRO A 759 15.21 9.60 36.83
N LEU A 760 14.57 8.84 35.94
CA LEU A 760 13.47 7.94 36.27
C LEU A 760 14.07 6.62 36.77
N LEU A 761 13.78 6.24 38.01
CA LEU A 761 14.12 4.90 38.53
C LEU A 761 12.86 4.05 38.62
N LEU A 762 13.05 2.75 38.46
CA LEU A 762 11.97 1.78 38.39
C LEU A 762 12.07 0.72 39.49
N SER A 763 10.93 0.20 39.91
CA SER A 763 10.80 -1.05 40.63
C SER A 763 10.31 -2.12 39.66
N VAL A 764 10.89 -3.32 39.75
CA VAL A 764 10.52 -4.49 38.95
C VAL A 764 10.14 -5.61 39.90
N ARG A 765 8.85 -5.97 39.92
CA ARG A 765 8.26 -6.83 40.96
C ARG A 765 7.45 -7.96 40.33
N ALA A 766 7.46 -9.13 40.95
CA ALA A 766 6.61 -10.25 40.51
C ALA A 766 5.12 -9.98 40.80
N GLY A 767 4.27 -10.36 39.85
CA GLY A 767 2.81 -10.36 39.96
C GLY A 767 2.26 -11.76 39.69
N THR A 768 2.10 -12.57 40.72
CA THR A 768 1.52 -13.92 40.60
C THR A 768 0.00 -13.88 40.77
N ALA A 769 -0.72 -14.77 40.08
CA ALA A 769 -2.18 -14.88 40.24
C ALA A 769 -2.55 -15.32 41.67
N ILE A 770 -1.73 -16.19 42.25
CA ILE A 770 -1.85 -16.70 43.62
C ILE A 770 -0.71 -16.10 44.45
N SER A 771 -1.04 -15.52 45.61
CA SER A 771 -0.05 -14.83 46.46
C SER A 771 1.00 -15.80 46.99
N MET A 772 2.28 -15.50 46.74
CA MET A 772 3.43 -16.25 47.25
C MET A 772 4.37 -15.31 48.04
N PRO A 773 4.08 -15.03 49.34
CA PRO A 773 4.82 -14.05 50.12
C PRO A 773 6.31 -14.41 50.26
N GLY A 774 7.19 -13.48 49.88
CA GLY A 774 8.65 -13.61 50.03
C GLY A 774 9.33 -14.67 49.15
N ALA A 775 8.61 -15.33 48.24
CA ALA A 775 9.15 -16.40 47.40
C ALA A 775 9.75 -15.92 46.06
N MET A 776 9.36 -14.72 45.61
CA MET A 776 9.73 -14.18 44.30
C MET A 776 10.76 -13.05 44.43
N ALA A 777 11.60 -12.88 43.40
CA ALA A 777 12.58 -11.78 43.36
C ALA A 777 11.88 -10.42 43.18
N THR A 778 12.52 -9.36 43.68
CA THR A 778 12.10 -7.96 43.50
C THR A 778 13.34 -7.11 43.34
N PHE A 779 13.33 -6.21 42.36
CA PHE A 779 14.41 -5.24 42.15
C PHE A 779 13.87 -3.84 42.38
N LEU A 780 14.53 -3.09 43.25
CA LEU A 780 14.27 -1.68 43.48
C LEU A 780 15.42 -0.85 42.91
N ASN A 781 15.14 0.42 42.60
CA ASN A 781 16.13 1.36 42.06
C ASN A 781 16.76 0.89 40.72
N VAL A 782 15.99 0.18 39.88
CA VAL A 782 16.41 -0.19 38.52
C VAL A 782 16.57 1.08 37.67
N GLY A 783 17.64 1.13 36.91
CA GLY A 783 18.15 2.30 36.21
C GLY A 783 19.38 2.92 36.88
N MET A 784 19.87 2.38 38.00
CA MET A 784 20.99 2.98 38.74
C MET A 784 22.35 2.46 38.25
N ASN A 785 23.30 3.38 38.10
CA ASN A 785 24.70 3.13 37.77
C ASN A 785 25.60 4.23 38.39
N ASP A 786 26.91 4.15 38.21
CA ASP A 786 27.85 5.12 38.80
C ASP A 786 27.56 6.57 38.37
N GLU A 787 27.25 6.80 37.09
CA GLU A 787 26.98 8.14 36.54
C GLU A 787 25.69 8.75 37.10
N ILE A 788 24.64 7.93 37.20
CA ILE A 788 23.33 8.36 37.72
C ILE A 788 23.39 8.54 39.23
N ALA A 789 24.13 7.71 39.96
CA ALA A 789 24.34 7.89 41.40
C ALA A 789 25.10 9.21 41.66
N GLU A 790 26.15 9.48 40.88
CA GLU A 790 26.91 10.73 40.96
C GLU A 790 26.04 11.95 40.63
N GLY A 791 25.28 11.91 39.53
CA GLY A 791 24.40 13.00 39.12
C GLY A 791 23.26 13.25 40.11
N LEU A 792 22.62 12.19 40.59
CA LEU A 792 21.55 12.27 41.58
C LEU A 792 22.06 12.81 42.92
N SER A 793 23.29 12.46 43.33
CA SER A 793 23.90 12.94 44.58
C SER A 793 24.14 14.46 44.62
N ARG A 794 24.14 15.14 43.47
CA ARG A 794 24.29 16.60 43.37
C ARG A 794 22.98 17.35 43.59
N ARG A 795 21.83 16.65 43.56
CA ARG A 795 20.53 17.28 43.82
C ARG A 795 20.35 17.47 45.34
N PRO A 796 19.92 18.66 45.80
CA PRO A 796 19.67 18.90 47.22
C PRO A 796 18.73 17.86 47.81
N GLY A 797 19.14 17.24 48.92
CA GLY A 797 18.38 16.20 49.61
C GLY A 797 18.57 14.78 49.07
N PHE A 798 19.38 14.58 48.02
CA PHE A 798 19.69 13.27 47.45
C PHE A 798 21.15 12.84 47.66
N GLU A 799 21.96 13.64 48.36
CA GLU A 799 23.40 13.45 48.54
C GLU A 799 23.71 12.05 49.08
N ARG A 800 23.00 11.64 50.13
CA ARG A 800 23.09 10.32 50.75
C ARG A 800 22.29 9.27 49.97
N VAL A 801 21.07 9.64 49.56
CA VAL A 801 20.07 8.71 49.01
C VAL A 801 20.50 8.10 47.69
N ALA A 802 21.20 8.86 46.84
CA ALA A 802 21.71 8.34 45.58
C ALA A 802 22.62 7.12 45.80
N TRP A 803 23.58 7.23 46.71
CA TRP A 803 24.50 6.14 47.05
C TRP A 803 23.81 5.03 47.85
N ASP A 804 22.85 5.37 48.73
CA ASP A 804 22.03 4.38 49.45
C ASP A 804 21.21 3.51 48.49
N SER A 805 20.51 4.13 47.56
CA SER A 805 19.74 3.46 46.51
C SER A 805 20.65 2.62 45.62
N TYR A 806 21.85 3.10 45.30
CA TYR A 806 22.77 2.34 44.46
C TYR A 806 23.33 1.09 45.17
N ARG A 807 23.79 1.19 46.42
CA ARG A 807 24.23 -0.01 47.17
C ARG A 807 23.09 -1.03 47.32
N ARG A 808 21.85 -0.58 47.52
CA ARG A 808 20.67 -1.45 47.65
C ARG A 808 20.40 -2.17 46.34
N PHE A 809 20.45 -1.45 45.22
CA PHE A 809 20.36 -2.05 43.90
C PHE A 809 21.42 -3.15 43.69
N LEU A 810 22.69 -2.86 44.01
CA LEU A 810 23.79 -3.82 43.90
C LEU A 810 23.57 -5.07 44.76
N GLN A 811 23.04 -4.90 45.97
CA GLN A 811 22.68 -6.01 46.86
C GLN A 811 21.57 -6.87 46.26
N SER A 812 20.47 -6.27 45.79
CA SER A 812 19.39 -7.02 45.12
C SER A 812 19.92 -7.75 43.88
N TRP A 813 20.81 -7.12 43.11
CA TRP A 813 21.45 -7.70 41.93
C TRP A 813 22.32 -8.92 42.27
N GLY A 814 23.14 -8.83 43.33
CA GLY A 814 23.94 -9.95 43.81
C GLY A 814 23.10 -11.10 44.36
N MET A 815 22.08 -10.78 45.16
CA MET A 815 21.18 -11.78 45.74
C MET A 815 20.40 -12.56 44.69
N ALA A 816 19.97 -11.90 43.60
CA ALA A 816 19.33 -12.58 42.47
C ALA A 816 20.25 -13.61 41.79
N ARG A 817 21.57 -13.46 41.92
CA ARG A 817 22.58 -14.41 41.42
C ARG A 817 23.09 -15.39 42.49
N GLY A 818 22.40 -15.48 43.62
CA GLY A 818 22.68 -16.45 44.68
C GLY A 818 23.72 -16.01 45.71
N ILE A 819 24.14 -14.73 45.71
CA ILE A 819 25.04 -14.22 46.77
C ILE A 819 24.24 -14.02 48.06
N GLU A 820 24.73 -14.57 49.17
CA GLU A 820 24.06 -14.47 50.46
C GLU A 820 24.03 -13.03 50.99
N ARG A 821 22.87 -12.62 51.53
CA ARG A 821 22.65 -11.30 52.15
C ARG A 821 23.68 -10.97 53.24
N LYS A 822 24.13 -11.97 54.00
CA LYS A 822 25.09 -11.81 55.12
C LYS A 822 26.41 -11.15 54.70
N LEU A 823 26.86 -11.36 53.46
CA LEU A 823 28.09 -10.75 52.95
C LEU A 823 27.95 -9.23 52.82
N PHE A 824 26.79 -8.77 52.35
CA PHE A 824 26.45 -7.35 52.26
C PHE A 824 26.21 -6.74 53.65
N ASP A 825 25.47 -7.44 54.51
CA ASP A 825 25.19 -6.99 55.87
C ASP A 825 26.47 -6.83 56.70
N ALA A 826 27.48 -7.69 56.51
CA ALA A 826 28.78 -7.58 57.20
C ALA A 826 29.55 -6.30 56.85
N VAL A 827 29.49 -5.86 55.59
CA VAL A 827 30.06 -4.57 55.15
C VAL A 827 29.32 -3.41 55.80
N ASN A 828 27.99 -3.47 55.83
CA ASN A 828 27.16 -2.43 56.42
C ASN A 828 27.36 -2.32 57.94
N ALA A 829 27.44 -3.45 58.66
CA ALA A 829 27.64 -3.50 60.10
C ALA A 829 29.01 -2.95 60.55
N ARG A 830 30.07 -3.15 59.76
CA ARG A 830 31.42 -2.60 60.04
C ARG A 830 31.47 -1.07 59.99
N ARG A 831 30.48 -0.43 59.37
CA ARG A 831 30.49 1.01 59.04
C ARG A 831 29.29 1.77 59.64
N SER A 832 28.52 1.15 60.54
CA SER A 832 27.21 1.64 61.04
C SER A 832 27.24 2.95 61.85
N ALA A 833 28.42 3.44 62.27
CA ALA A 833 28.54 4.66 63.08
C ALA A 833 28.59 5.98 62.27
N ASP A 834 28.83 5.93 60.95
CA ASP A 834 28.94 7.12 60.07
C ASP A 834 28.04 6.97 58.83
N SER A 835 26.99 7.80 58.77
CA SER A 835 25.97 7.79 57.72
C SER A 835 26.22 8.82 56.59
N SER A 836 27.42 9.38 56.49
CA SER A 836 27.75 10.42 55.50
C SER A 836 27.69 9.94 54.04
N PRO A 837 27.37 10.84 53.08
CA PRO A 837 27.33 10.51 51.64
C PRO A 837 28.61 9.87 51.11
N MET A 838 29.78 10.39 51.51
CA MET A 838 31.08 9.84 51.12
C MET A 838 31.25 8.39 51.58
N ARG A 839 30.79 8.08 52.80
CA ARG A 839 30.88 6.72 53.34
C ARG A 839 29.97 5.75 52.58
N MET A 840 28.78 6.17 52.19
CA MET A 840 27.89 5.35 51.35
C MET A 840 28.50 5.08 49.97
N LYS A 841 29.19 6.06 49.37
CA LYS A 841 29.92 5.86 48.11
C LYS A 841 31.04 4.82 48.25
N GLU A 842 31.73 4.79 49.39
CA GLU A 842 32.72 3.73 49.66
C GLU A 842 32.06 2.34 49.84
N THR A 843 30.90 2.27 50.50
CA THR A 843 30.13 1.02 50.63
C THR A 843 29.71 0.46 49.27
N VAL A 844 29.30 1.32 48.33
CA VAL A 844 29.00 0.94 46.94
C VAL A 844 30.22 0.26 46.30
N ARG A 845 31.43 0.82 46.46
CA ARG A 845 32.67 0.21 45.93
C ARG A 845 32.96 -1.16 46.51
N GLU A 846 32.72 -1.34 47.81
CA GLU A 846 32.87 -2.66 48.46
C GLU A 846 31.84 -3.66 47.93
N TYR A 847 30.59 -3.23 47.71
CA TYR A 847 29.56 -4.09 47.12
C TYR A 847 29.90 -4.48 45.68
N GLN A 848 30.41 -3.54 44.86
CA GLN A 848 30.96 -3.84 43.53
C GLN A 848 32.08 -4.87 43.62
N GLY A 849 33.00 -4.75 44.59
CA GLY A 849 34.05 -5.74 44.83
C GLY A 849 33.53 -7.13 45.23
N ILE A 850 32.47 -7.21 46.04
CA ILE A 850 31.79 -8.49 46.35
C ILE A 850 31.21 -9.11 45.08
N LEU A 851 30.56 -8.31 44.23
CA LEU A 851 29.97 -8.80 42.98
C LEU A 851 31.06 -9.33 42.04
N GLU A 852 32.15 -8.58 41.87
CA GLU A 852 33.29 -8.99 41.04
C GLU A 852 33.95 -10.28 41.55
N SER A 853 34.14 -10.42 42.87
CA SER A 853 34.76 -11.62 43.45
C SER A 853 33.91 -12.88 43.25
N HIS A 854 32.61 -12.74 43.02
CA HIS A 854 31.67 -13.82 42.72
C HIS A 854 31.37 -13.95 41.21
N GLY A 855 32.08 -13.21 40.35
CA GLY A 855 31.89 -13.25 38.90
C GLY A 855 30.56 -12.65 38.42
N VAL A 856 29.89 -11.85 39.26
CA VAL A 856 28.61 -11.20 38.93
C VAL A 856 28.89 -9.83 38.34
N ARG A 857 28.57 -9.65 37.05
CA ARG A 857 28.65 -8.34 36.37
C ARG A 857 27.34 -7.58 36.52
N VAL A 858 27.45 -6.29 36.80
CA VAL A 858 26.31 -5.36 36.81
C VAL A 858 26.15 -4.78 35.42
N GLU A 859 24.94 -4.81 34.88
CA GLU A 859 24.63 -4.18 33.59
C GLU A 859 24.56 -2.66 33.79
N THR A 860 25.41 -1.92 33.06
CA THR A 860 25.56 -0.47 33.19
C THR A 860 24.61 0.30 32.28
N ASP A 861 24.21 -0.29 31.15
CA ASP A 861 23.18 0.27 30.28
C ASP A 861 21.80 0.13 30.95
N PRO A 862 21.11 1.24 31.31
CA PRO A 862 19.87 1.18 32.07
C PRO A 862 18.79 0.32 31.39
N PHE A 863 18.72 0.35 30.05
CA PHE A 863 17.68 -0.39 29.32
C PHE A 863 17.95 -1.90 29.32
N ARG A 864 19.19 -2.34 29.06
CA ARG A 864 19.59 -3.74 29.24
C ARG A 864 19.44 -4.19 30.69
N GLN A 865 19.72 -3.30 31.64
CA GLN A 865 19.54 -3.56 33.07
C GLN A 865 18.07 -3.85 33.40
N LEU A 866 17.13 -3.03 32.89
CA LEU A 866 15.68 -3.26 33.02
C LEU A 866 15.27 -4.59 32.40
N ARG A 867 15.68 -4.87 31.15
CA ARG A 867 15.37 -6.14 30.48
C ARG A 867 15.88 -7.34 31.27
N ARG A 868 17.08 -7.25 31.83
CA ARG A 868 17.63 -8.31 32.66
C ARG A 868 16.85 -8.46 33.96
N ALA A 869 16.51 -7.37 34.64
CA ALA A 869 15.69 -7.42 35.86
C ALA A 869 14.33 -8.08 35.61
N ILE A 870 13.68 -7.77 34.48
CA ILE A 870 12.41 -8.41 34.07
C ILE A 870 12.59 -9.93 33.93
N LEU A 871 13.63 -10.36 33.21
CA LEU A 871 13.93 -11.79 33.03
C LEU A 871 14.24 -12.49 34.35
N GLU A 872 15.05 -11.88 35.24
CA GLU A 872 15.38 -12.45 36.55
C GLU A 872 14.13 -12.58 37.45
N VAL A 873 13.20 -11.61 37.40
CA VAL A 873 11.93 -11.72 38.12
C VAL A 873 11.09 -12.87 37.57
N MET A 874 11.04 -13.06 36.24
CA MET A 874 10.36 -14.20 35.63
C MET A 874 11.03 -15.53 36.04
N ASP A 875 12.35 -15.63 35.93
CA ASP A 875 13.12 -16.82 36.25
C ASP A 875 13.04 -17.17 37.75
N SER A 876 12.79 -16.19 38.63
CA SER A 876 12.57 -16.44 40.06
C SER A 876 11.35 -17.32 40.36
N TRP A 877 10.41 -17.46 39.41
CA TRP A 877 9.35 -18.46 39.47
C TRP A 877 9.92 -19.88 39.53
N ASP A 878 11.04 -20.15 38.88
CA ASP A 878 11.66 -21.47 38.83
C ASP A 878 12.70 -21.68 39.95
N SER A 879 12.78 -20.76 40.93
CA SER A 879 13.66 -20.88 42.10
C SER A 879 13.23 -22.00 43.05
N ASP A 880 14.18 -22.57 43.81
CA ASP A 880 13.90 -23.66 44.76
C ASP A 880 12.82 -23.29 45.78
N ARG A 881 12.86 -22.05 46.28
CA ARG A 881 11.87 -21.54 47.24
C ARG A 881 10.48 -21.42 46.60
N ALA A 882 10.39 -20.92 45.36
CA ALA A 882 9.13 -20.78 44.66
C ALA A 882 8.52 -22.15 44.29
N ARG A 883 9.35 -23.11 43.81
CA ARG A 883 8.93 -24.49 43.53
C ARG A 883 8.38 -25.18 44.77
N ALA A 884 9.11 -25.15 45.89
CA ALA A 884 8.66 -25.76 47.14
C ALA A 884 7.31 -25.19 47.63
N TYR A 885 7.12 -23.87 47.48
CA TYR A 885 5.85 -23.22 47.83
C TYR A 885 4.70 -23.66 46.90
N ARG A 886 4.96 -23.81 45.60
CA ARG A 886 3.96 -24.32 44.64
C ARG A 886 3.60 -25.77 44.87
N GLU A 887 4.58 -26.63 45.14
CA GLU A 887 4.35 -28.03 45.47
C GLU A 887 3.48 -28.17 46.72
N HIS A 888 3.77 -27.36 47.75
CA HIS A 888 2.98 -27.35 48.99
C HIS A 888 1.53 -26.91 48.76
N LEU A 889 1.30 -25.92 47.89
CA LEU A 889 -0.03 -25.39 47.57
C LEU A 889 -0.70 -26.06 46.36
N GLN A 890 -0.06 -27.07 45.74
CA GLN A 890 -0.52 -27.74 44.52
C GLN A 890 -0.81 -26.79 43.36
N ILE A 891 0.07 -25.80 43.15
CA ILE A 891 -0.03 -24.82 42.06
C ILE A 891 0.73 -25.35 40.83
N ALA A 892 0.08 -25.35 39.66
CA ALA A 892 0.71 -25.77 38.41
C ALA A 892 1.82 -24.81 37.93
N ASP A 893 2.86 -25.34 37.28
CA ASP A 893 4.02 -24.55 36.85
C ASP A 893 3.69 -23.56 35.72
N GLU A 894 2.68 -23.87 34.90
CA GLU A 894 2.26 -23.10 33.73
C GLU A 894 1.52 -21.79 34.08
N TRP A 895 1.14 -21.59 35.34
CA TRP A 895 0.54 -20.32 35.79
C TRP A 895 1.46 -19.14 35.52
N GLY A 896 2.75 -19.31 35.85
CA GLY A 896 3.77 -18.30 35.67
C GLY A 896 3.62 -17.06 36.54
N THR A 897 4.39 -16.03 36.18
CA THR A 897 4.34 -14.71 36.84
C THR A 897 4.27 -13.58 35.82
N ALA A 898 3.45 -12.58 36.12
CA ALA A 898 3.56 -11.27 35.48
C ALA A 898 4.73 -10.49 36.11
N VAL A 899 5.17 -9.43 35.44
CA VAL A 899 6.20 -8.52 35.94
C VAL A 899 5.67 -7.10 35.94
N ILE A 900 5.65 -6.49 37.12
CA ILE A 900 5.19 -5.13 37.35
C ILE A 900 6.39 -4.20 37.28
N VAL A 901 6.38 -3.26 36.34
CA VAL A 901 7.39 -2.21 36.19
C VAL A 901 6.75 -0.88 36.59
N GLN A 902 7.18 -0.30 37.70
CA GLN A 902 6.58 0.93 38.25
C GLN A 902 7.64 1.97 38.59
N LYS A 903 7.27 3.25 38.51
CA LYS A 903 8.09 4.36 39.00
C LYS A 903 8.46 4.13 40.48
N MET A 904 9.73 4.33 40.83
CA MET A 904 10.19 4.34 42.22
C MET A 904 9.59 5.50 43.01
N VAL A 905 9.30 5.22 44.27
CA VAL A 905 8.94 6.18 45.32
C VAL A 905 9.91 5.96 46.48
N PHE A 906 10.46 7.04 47.03
CA PHE A 906 11.55 6.97 48.00
C PHE A 906 11.07 7.27 49.43
N GLY A 907 10.96 6.24 50.26
CA GLY A 907 10.74 6.39 51.71
C GLY A 907 12.01 6.81 52.48
N ASN A 908 13.16 6.83 51.83
CA ASN A 908 14.48 7.11 52.40
C ASN A 908 15.04 8.51 52.05
N LEU A 909 14.22 9.44 51.57
CA LEU A 909 14.65 10.80 51.20
C LEU A 909 15.17 11.62 52.37
N SER A 910 14.42 11.65 53.47
CA SER A 910 14.75 12.48 54.63
C SER A 910 14.08 11.95 55.90
N GLY A 911 14.28 12.63 57.03
CA GLY A 911 13.53 12.37 58.26
C GLY A 911 12.02 12.64 58.13
N LYS A 912 11.56 13.19 57.00
CA LYS A 912 10.15 13.44 56.69
C LYS A 912 9.54 12.45 55.68
N SER A 913 10.29 11.44 55.27
CA SER A 913 9.83 10.36 54.39
C SER A 913 9.80 9.03 55.13
N GLY A 914 8.95 8.11 54.69
CA GLY A 914 8.84 6.81 55.32
C GLY A 914 8.04 5.80 54.51
N THR A 915 7.98 4.59 55.04
CA THR A 915 7.30 3.44 54.44
C THR A 915 6.70 2.58 55.53
N GLY A 916 5.62 1.87 55.24
CA GLY A 916 4.96 1.04 56.24
C GLY A 916 3.97 0.05 55.66
N VAL A 917 3.49 -0.81 56.56
CA VAL A 917 2.45 -1.80 56.30
C VAL A 917 1.29 -1.51 57.25
N LEU A 918 0.13 -1.28 56.68
CA LEU A 918 -1.11 -0.94 57.36
C LEU A 918 -2.13 -2.07 57.20
N PHE A 919 -2.82 -2.43 58.27
CA PHE A 919 -4.00 -3.27 58.24
C PHE A 919 -5.23 -2.42 58.53
N THR A 920 -6.28 -2.56 57.71
CA THR A 920 -7.52 -1.78 57.88
C THR A 920 -8.38 -2.27 59.05
N HIS A 921 -8.00 -3.38 59.69
CA HIS A 921 -8.67 -3.96 60.85
C HIS A 921 -7.65 -4.62 61.78
N ASP A 922 -7.69 -4.31 63.08
CA ASP A 922 -6.92 -5.01 64.11
C ASP A 922 -7.66 -6.28 64.56
N PRO A 923 -7.10 -7.49 64.37
CA PRO A 923 -7.74 -8.75 64.78
C PRO A 923 -7.93 -8.87 66.31
N ASN A 924 -7.22 -8.07 67.09
CA ASN A 924 -7.30 -8.06 68.55
C ASN A 924 -8.34 -7.07 69.08
N GLU A 925 -8.89 -6.21 68.23
CA GLU A 925 -9.86 -5.18 68.60
C GLU A 925 -11.28 -5.67 68.32
N SER A 926 -12.18 -5.63 69.30
CA SER A 926 -13.57 -6.10 69.14
C SER A 926 -14.49 -5.08 68.47
N LYS A 927 -13.97 -3.91 68.08
CA LYS A 927 -14.76 -2.83 67.49
C LYS A 927 -15.04 -3.14 66.01
N PRO A 928 -16.30 -3.13 65.56
CA PRO A 928 -16.64 -3.30 64.15
C PRO A 928 -16.20 -2.07 63.33
N GLY A 929 -15.85 -2.29 62.06
CA GLY A 929 -15.44 -1.23 61.12
C GLY A 929 -13.92 -1.12 60.91
N VAL A 930 -13.51 -0.04 60.24
CA VAL A 930 -12.10 0.26 59.96
C VAL A 930 -11.41 0.72 61.25
N ASN A 931 -10.50 -0.12 61.76
CA ASN A 931 -9.63 0.19 62.89
C ASN A 931 -8.20 -0.12 62.47
N ILE A 932 -7.46 0.93 62.14
CA ILE A 932 -6.16 0.81 61.52
C ILE A 932 -5.12 0.32 62.53
N SER A 933 -4.26 -0.58 62.07
CA SER A 933 -3.11 -1.09 62.82
C SER A 933 -1.93 -1.29 61.89
N GLY A 934 -0.75 -1.51 62.46
CA GLY A 934 0.47 -1.83 61.71
C GLY A 934 1.64 -0.94 62.07
N ASP A 935 2.64 -0.99 61.21
CA ASP A 935 4.00 -0.56 61.51
C ASP A 935 4.56 0.30 60.36
N PHE A 936 5.34 1.32 60.69
CA PHE A 936 6.05 2.15 59.72
C PHE A 936 7.47 2.45 60.17
N GLY A 937 8.33 2.85 59.24
CA GLY A 937 9.68 3.30 59.52
C GLY A 937 10.02 4.58 58.78
N VAL A 938 10.82 5.44 59.43
CA VAL A 938 11.30 6.72 58.88
C VAL A 938 12.62 6.49 58.15
N SER A 939 12.81 7.19 57.02
CA SER A 939 14.05 7.13 56.23
C SER A 939 14.47 5.72 55.76
N GLY A 940 13.50 4.83 55.48
CA GLY A 940 13.73 3.46 55.01
C GLY A 940 13.03 3.14 53.68
N GLN A 941 13.37 2.01 53.05
CA GLN A 941 12.62 1.47 51.90
C GLN A 941 11.73 0.32 52.35
N GLY A 942 10.62 0.06 51.62
CA GLY A 942 9.62 -0.92 52.06
C GLY A 942 10.16 -2.33 52.33
N GLU A 943 11.23 -2.72 51.61
CA GLU A 943 11.95 -3.97 51.87
C GLU A 943 12.50 -4.05 53.30
N ASP A 944 12.92 -2.94 53.90
CA ASP A 944 13.50 -2.93 55.24
C ASP A 944 12.47 -3.26 56.33
N VAL A 945 11.24 -2.80 56.15
CA VAL A 945 10.11 -3.08 57.06
C VAL A 945 9.70 -4.54 56.96
N VAL A 946 9.59 -5.07 55.74
CA VAL A 946 9.19 -6.48 55.52
C VAL A 946 10.30 -7.45 55.94
N ALA A 947 11.57 -7.07 55.77
CA ALA A 947 12.72 -7.89 56.16
C ALA A 947 13.08 -7.79 57.65
N GLY A 948 12.41 -6.92 58.42
CA GLY A 948 12.73 -6.69 59.85
C GLY A 948 14.12 -6.10 60.07
N CYS A 949 14.62 -5.33 59.11
CA CYS A 949 15.97 -4.73 59.14
C CYS A 949 15.96 -3.28 59.61
N LEU A 950 14.77 -2.72 59.87
CA LEU A 950 14.55 -1.37 60.39
C LEU A 950 13.70 -1.48 61.65
N ASP A 951 14.06 -0.70 62.67
CA ASP A 951 13.23 -0.57 63.87
C ASP A 951 11.90 0.10 63.46
N THR A 952 10.80 -0.63 63.61
CA THR A 952 9.48 -0.15 63.23
C THR A 952 8.80 0.58 64.38
N LEU A 953 8.01 1.59 64.00
CA LEU A 953 7.22 2.43 64.88
C LEU A 953 5.73 2.16 64.62
N PRO A 954 4.86 2.26 65.65
CA PRO A 954 3.44 1.99 65.49
C PRO A 954 2.73 3.05 64.64
N ILE A 955 1.77 2.63 63.81
CA ILE A 955 0.98 3.57 63.00
C ILE A 955 0.05 4.42 63.87
N THR A 956 -0.62 3.84 64.87
CA THR A 956 -1.60 4.54 65.71
C THR A 956 -1.06 4.88 67.09
N GLU A 957 -1.55 5.98 67.64
CA GLU A 957 -1.24 6.38 69.02
C GLU A 957 -1.83 5.40 70.05
N HIS A 958 -2.94 4.75 69.70
CA HIS A 958 -3.53 3.68 70.50
C HIS A 958 -2.55 2.50 70.66
N HIS A 959 -1.97 2.03 69.57
CA HIS A 959 -0.99 0.93 69.60
C HIS A 959 0.30 1.32 70.29
N ARG A 960 0.78 2.56 70.09
CA ARG A 960 1.93 3.09 70.83
C ARG A 960 1.74 2.97 72.34
N ARG A 961 0.61 3.46 72.86
CA ARG A 961 0.33 3.43 74.31
C ARG A 961 0.09 2.03 74.87
N LYS A 962 -0.45 1.12 74.06
CA LYS A 962 -0.88 -0.22 74.50
C LYS A 962 0.21 -1.27 74.39
N TYR A 963 1.01 -1.25 73.32
CA TYR A 963 1.95 -2.32 72.97
C TYR A 963 3.39 -1.83 72.78
N HIS A 964 3.62 -0.55 72.48
CA HIS A 964 4.95 0.01 72.19
C HIS A 964 5.24 1.24 73.06
N TYR A 965 5.14 1.09 74.39
CA TYR A 965 5.28 2.19 75.34
C TYR A 965 6.67 2.84 75.32
N ASP A 966 7.69 2.10 74.87
CA ASP A 966 9.06 2.57 74.68
C ASP A 966 9.23 3.43 73.40
N SER A 967 8.24 3.44 72.51
CA SER A 967 8.29 4.24 71.28
C SER A 967 7.91 5.71 71.57
N GLU A 968 8.79 6.63 71.22
CA GLU A 968 8.57 8.07 71.42
C GLU A 968 7.45 8.64 70.55
N ILE A 969 7.27 8.10 69.34
CA ILE A 969 6.31 8.59 68.35
C ILE A 969 5.48 7.47 67.71
N SER A 970 4.37 7.86 67.10
CA SER A 970 3.51 7.08 66.18
C SER A 970 3.30 7.83 64.86
N LEU A 971 2.89 7.17 63.78
CA LEU A 971 2.60 7.85 62.50
C LEU A 971 1.53 8.92 62.67
N GLU A 972 0.49 8.60 63.45
CA GLU A 972 -0.59 9.52 63.84
C GLU A 972 -0.07 10.81 64.52
N SER A 973 0.92 10.69 65.40
CA SER A 973 1.51 11.85 66.10
C SER A 973 2.53 12.63 65.27
N ALA A 974 3.39 11.94 64.51
CA ALA A 974 4.52 12.54 63.81
C ALA A 974 4.17 13.03 62.39
N PHE A 975 3.23 12.36 61.72
CA PHE A 975 2.80 12.65 60.36
C PHE A 975 1.26 12.66 60.24
N PRO A 976 0.57 13.56 60.96
CA PRO A 976 -0.89 13.52 61.09
C PRO A 976 -1.63 13.66 59.75
N ALA A 977 -1.07 14.41 58.78
CA ALA A 977 -1.66 14.57 57.46
C ALA A 977 -1.59 13.27 56.63
N ILE A 978 -0.46 12.55 56.68
CA ILE A 978 -0.28 11.25 56.04
C ILE A 978 -1.21 10.20 56.69
N TYR A 979 -1.25 10.17 58.02
CA TYR A 979 -2.15 9.29 58.77
C TYR A 979 -3.61 9.54 58.41
N GLY A 980 -4.05 10.80 58.39
CA GLY A 980 -5.41 11.18 57.97
C GLY A 980 -5.74 10.70 56.56
N LYS A 981 -4.79 10.80 55.61
CA LYS A 981 -4.98 10.30 54.25
C LYS A 981 -5.05 8.77 54.19
N LEU A 982 -4.26 8.06 55.00
CA LEU A 982 -4.34 6.59 55.12
C LEU A 982 -5.66 6.13 55.74
N VAL A 983 -6.23 6.88 56.68
CA VAL A 983 -7.58 6.63 57.24
C VAL A 983 -8.62 6.77 56.14
N GLU A 984 -8.58 7.87 55.38
CA GLU A 984 -9.46 8.08 54.22
C GLU A 984 -9.34 6.90 53.23
N ILE A 985 -8.11 6.55 52.81
CA ILE A 985 -7.86 5.45 51.88
C ILE A 985 -8.40 4.12 52.43
N SER A 986 -8.19 3.82 53.71
CA SER A 986 -8.66 2.59 54.35
C SER A 986 -10.19 2.49 54.34
N ASN A 987 -10.89 3.59 54.65
CA ASN A 987 -12.35 3.65 54.55
C ASN A 987 -12.81 3.46 53.11
N ARG A 988 -12.19 4.15 52.14
CA ARG A 988 -12.53 3.99 50.72
C ARG A 988 -12.31 2.54 50.24
N LEU A 989 -11.22 1.88 50.65
CA LEU A 989 -10.93 0.49 50.28
C LEU A 989 -11.97 -0.49 50.83
N VAL A 990 -12.36 -0.34 52.09
CA VAL A 990 -13.26 -1.29 52.78
C VAL A 990 -14.72 -1.00 52.46
N GLU A 991 -15.14 0.26 52.52
CA GLU A 991 -16.55 0.67 52.44
C GLU A 991 -16.99 0.99 51.00
N GLU A 992 -16.23 1.80 50.26
CA GLU A 992 -16.59 2.19 48.88
C GLU A 992 -16.26 1.07 47.88
N GLN A 993 -15.03 0.53 47.93
CA GLN A 993 -14.57 -0.52 47.02
C GLN A 993 -15.02 -1.93 47.44
N ARG A 994 -15.60 -2.06 48.64
CA ARG A 994 -16.14 -3.32 49.22
C ARG A 994 -15.13 -4.48 49.20
N LEU A 995 -13.84 -4.19 49.36
CA LEU A 995 -12.78 -5.22 49.32
C LEU A 995 -12.69 -6.02 50.62
N GLY A 996 -13.41 -5.62 51.68
CA GLY A 996 -13.26 -6.18 53.03
C GLY A 996 -11.90 -5.81 53.65
N PRO A 997 -11.53 -6.37 54.81
CA PRO A 997 -10.28 -6.02 55.49
C PRO A 997 -9.04 -6.25 54.62
N GLN A 998 -8.22 -5.22 54.49
CA GLN A 998 -7.02 -5.18 53.66
C GLN A 998 -5.74 -5.03 54.48
N GLU A 999 -4.67 -5.55 53.93
CA GLU A 999 -3.29 -5.19 54.23
C GLU A 999 -2.77 -4.31 53.08
N VAL A 1000 -2.20 -3.16 53.43
CA VAL A 1000 -1.80 -2.09 52.51
C VAL A 1000 -0.34 -1.73 52.76
N GLU A 1001 0.49 -1.85 51.72
CA GLU A 1001 1.86 -1.35 51.74
C GLU A 1001 1.86 0.09 51.18
N PHE A 1002 2.46 1.02 51.92
CA PHE A 1002 2.50 2.43 51.53
C PHE A 1002 3.89 3.05 51.70
N THR A 1003 4.13 4.15 51.00
CA THR A 1003 5.35 4.96 51.11
C THR A 1003 5.00 6.43 50.92
N PHE A 1004 5.63 7.31 51.68
CA PHE A 1004 5.49 8.76 51.53
C PHE A 1004 6.85 9.44 51.39
N GLU A 1005 6.96 10.35 50.43
CA GLU A 1005 8.21 11.07 50.13
C GLU A 1005 8.37 12.35 50.97
N SER A 1006 7.27 12.86 51.53
CA SER A 1006 7.26 14.02 52.43
C SER A 1006 6.08 13.95 53.42
N GLU A 1007 5.98 14.92 54.32
CA GLU A 1007 4.86 15.08 55.26
C GLU A 1007 3.52 15.45 54.60
N LYS A 1008 3.52 15.68 53.28
CA LYS A 1008 2.35 16.10 52.50
C LYS A 1008 1.51 14.91 52.01
N PRO A 1009 0.17 14.95 52.14
CA PRO A 1009 -0.72 13.88 51.66
C PRO A 1009 -0.60 13.54 50.17
N GLU A 1010 -0.22 14.50 49.33
CA GLU A 1010 -0.07 14.28 47.89
C GLU A 1010 1.15 13.41 47.55
N ASP A 1011 2.11 13.33 48.46
CA ASP A 1011 3.33 12.52 48.33
C ASP A 1011 3.18 11.13 48.96
N LEU A 1012 1.96 10.73 49.36
CA LEU A 1012 1.65 9.38 49.84
C LEU A 1012 1.27 8.47 48.67
N TYR A 1013 1.89 7.29 48.60
CA TYR A 1013 1.66 6.30 47.56
C TYR A 1013 1.31 4.93 48.14
N ILE A 1014 0.34 4.26 47.53
CA ILE A 1014 -0.04 2.87 47.79
C ILE A 1014 0.72 1.96 46.82
N LEU A 1015 1.56 1.08 47.37
CA LEU A 1015 2.45 0.20 46.61
C LEU A 1015 1.86 -1.19 46.41
N GLN A 1016 0.98 -1.62 47.31
CA GLN A 1016 0.30 -2.91 47.27
C GLN A 1016 -0.96 -2.87 48.13
N THR A 1017 -1.97 -3.63 47.75
CA THR A 1017 -3.07 -4.03 48.63
C THR A 1017 -3.34 -5.52 48.46
N ARG A 1018 -3.68 -6.19 49.55
CA ARG A 1018 -4.14 -7.59 49.54
C ARG A 1018 -5.16 -7.83 50.63
N ARG A 1019 -5.99 -8.86 50.43
CA ARG A 1019 -6.95 -9.30 51.45
C ARG A 1019 -6.20 -9.78 52.70
N MET A 1020 -6.65 -9.30 53.86
CA MET A 1020 -6.14 -9.73 55.16
C MET A 1020 -6.68 -11.12 55.52
N ASP A 1021 -5.82 -12.04 55.99
CA ASP A 1021 -6.24 -13.34 56.54
C ASP A 1021 -6.62 -13.18 58.02
N ILE A 1022 -7.91 -13.20 58.32
CA ILE A 1022 -8.46 -13.02 59.67
C ILE A 1022 -8.63 -14.40 60.31
N ARG A 1023 -7.54 -15.14 60.50
CA ARG A 1023 -7.57 -16.35 61.34
C ARG A 1023 -7.22 -15.98 62.77
N LYS A 1024 -8.15 -16.25 63.70
CA LYS A 1024 -7.82 -16.31 65.12
C LYS A 1024 -6.74 -17.37 65.29
N HIS A 1025 -5.59 -16.97 65.83
CA HIS A 1025 -4.64 -17.94 66.35
C HIS A 1025 -5.34 -18.71 67.46
N ASP A 1026 -5.67 -19.98 67.22
CA ASP A 1026 -5.94 -20.90 68.31
C ASP A 1026 -4.67 -20.92 69.17
N LYS A 1027 -4.75 -20.35 70.37
CA LYS A 1027 -3.67 -20.46 71.36
C LYS A 1027 -3.48 -21.94 71.66
N ARG A 1028 -2.51 -22.57 71.00
CA ARG A 1028 -2.04 -23.90 71.36
C ARG A 1028 -1.05 -23.72 72.50
N PHE A 1029 -1.40 -24.21 73.69
CA PHE A 1029 -0.45 -24.34 74.78
C PHE A 1029 0.59 -25.38 74.37
N VAL A 1030 1.82 -24.92 74.11
CA VAL A 1030 2.96 -25.81 73.90
C VAL A 1030 3.67 -25.95 75.24
N PHE A 1031 4.01 -27.17 75.63
CA PHE A 1031 4.82 -27.39 76.83
C PHE A 1031 6.15 -26.65 76.69
N SER A 1032 6.60 -25.98 77.75
CA SER A 1032 7.81 -25.14 77.79
C SER A 1032 9.13 -25.91 77.60
N THR A 1033 9.07 -27.24 77.46
CA THR A 1033 10.25 -28.11 77.49
C THR A 1033 10.62 -28.51 76.06
N PRO A 1034 11.87 -28.26 75.60
CA PRO A 1034 12.36 -28.68 74.29
C PRO A 1034 12.19 -30.19 74.02
N HIS A 1035 11.96 -30.58 72.77
CA HIS A 1035 11.68 -31.98 72.37
C HIS A 1035 12.80 -32.96 72.76
N ASP A 1036 14.04 -32.47 72.84
CA ASP A 1036 15.23 -33.20 73.29
C ASP A 1036 15.23 -33.51 74.81
N GLN A 1037 14.31 -32.92 75.58
CA GLN A 1037 14.18 -33.09 77.03
C GLN A 1037 12.88 -33.81 77.44
N MET A 1038 12.10 -34.33 76.49
CA MET A 1038 10.88 -35.08 76.76
C MET A 1038 11.14 -36.60 76.74
N GLU A 1039 10.72 -37.32 77.78
CA GLU A 1039 10.73 -38.79 77.79
C GLU A 1039 9.47 -39.37 77.14
N LEU A 1040 9.65 -40.32 76.24
CA LEU A 1040 8.58 -40.97 75.48
C LEU A 1040 7.89 -42.05 76.34
N VAL A 1041 6.66 -41.79 76.80
CA VAL A 1041 5.94 -42.66 77.75
C VAL A 1041 5.00 -43.68 77.09
N GLY A 1042 5.10 -43.89 75.78
CA GLY A 1042 4.32 -44.92 75.07
C GLY A 1042 4.32 -44.73 73.56
N ARG A 1043 4.26 -45.84 72.81
CA ARG A 1043 4.15 -45.86 71.34
C ARG A 1043 2.70 -45.86 70.87
#